data_AF-A0A813CD21-F1
#
_entry.id   AF-A0A813CD21-F1
#
_cell.length_a   1.000
_cell.length_b   1.000
_cell.length_c   1.000
_cell.angle_alpha   90.00
_cell.angle_beta   90.00
_cell.angle_gamma   90.00
#
_symmetry.space_group_name_H-M   'P 1'
#
loop_
_entity.id
_entity.type
_entity.pdbx_description
1 polymer ?
#
loop_
_entity_poly.entity_id
_entity_poly.type
_entity_poly.pdbx_seq_one_letter_code
_entity_poly.pdbx_strand_id
1 'polypeptide(L)'
;MCVHIHIGTVGRFLETDEYYRSQFETGTSCGALDDKNQIRIGWETELFGGAYDEAKPFERCKYGALGVMNDYRGITSAYQYGDSYLVLKDVRLRATFAATDSGGIAGSRLAVLDKYAHVLKEYNDNELHRLIEVAMANTSLDDVPRIQPQLLRGLTADTTNDWVTMGFPDLPQKKGRYYFEIELIRGCQSPQVGLLSSRFELAPRTKGQHLYGVGDDAHGWAVDGQHSILWHDGKKLAWSRSWNQSGNGASRQLAQNVVVGIAVDIDAGKIWFASDGDWDEEATPSFGPNLLPKGSNLYPALSFKGRAQFNFGPDFKHAPPSFKGKAFAHWPGMPDGIIRADCPIIGNSNNVNIYKEIQLHGEVNLKRNVQRLVANRKHLEVSKSDRSWAVRVDGMDDADGSYSRSGARHGKAMYKQQGGRFEISFDATSGKWRLTADASQEDKWIAQASGDDSFEPPRYGWLVPRERQGRVPVKLFRSVMAKLGLSNDKQDELVKSLAEKASDAEEEEVFRVGESTTFLDEWTKLQTARQVQVTSEEAWEACLQAAHDEVLARLSLQHVVVVETPTHPYPARSHSWTQDVHIASASKLRVNFSSRCQTNDDCASLQVLAGGLSKSAAGVGARAHLKAITGPDQVHGTLAGQAEGGKWIVNIDKDESEICGCFREWLDSNQSPGRNCTAVCAMEAKVVKIKYSSGQKIGDEIAGFTFNEASPMTPFSVAGFSKPGGPAQLKGVFAGWFVDVIALIKLKKFKSLEGEGFGEAPKNLAEIAANIEGFKKRMNALLEVSDINVTFYNGLDFQLLPVCAADYKDASISDEINGFNSTGGVLKISGFCDTGEGPAQSAGVRSGWHVSLHETFNLEENKQVLGDLTPQQALEDPELLRQLSGIKLMLEPANAEPEELFTGYGDDDWTPFIVPINNAQFVFSTDGDGSDDPDMRWGVFAVVTDADRPEPAESKIEELVEAYTKASARIIGSNLAQVSIEPEDWDEDRLKALCARHGWEFEWMTEDGERRRRIEGAERARRARWEPQVTGKPCLCPRKRRPLRSR
;
A
#
# COMPACT_ATOMS: atom_id res chain seq x y z
N MET A 1 27.41 28.45 8.40
CA MET A 1 27.42 27.29 9.32
C MET A 1 26.15 26.53 9.08
N CYS A 2 26.18 25.20 9.13
CA CYS A 2 24.98 24.40 8.88
C CYS A 2 24.88 23.20 9.81
N VAL A 3 23.65 22.71 9.92
CA VAL A 3 23.28 21.51 10.65
C VAL A 3 22.51 20.63 9.67
N HIS A 4 23.04 19.46 9.35
CA HIS A 4 22.35 18.47 8.52
C HIS A 4 21.21 17.84 9.33
N ILE A 5 20.07 17.63 8.67
CA ILE A 5 18.87 17.05 9.26
C ILE A 5 18.16 16.09 8.29
N HIS A 6 17.57 15.03 8.84
CA HIS A 6 16.58 14.20 8.15
C HIS A 6 15.20 14.78 8.41
N ILE A 7 14.64 15.54 7.46
CA ILE A 7 13.35 16.23 7.63
C ILE A 7 12.24 15.24 8.03
N GLY A 8 12.18 14.06 7.40
CA GLY A 8 11.19 13.03 7.75
C GLY A 8 11.29 12.52 9.20
N THR A 9 12.44 12.69 9.85
CA THR A 9 12.64 12.29 11.26
C THR A 9 12.42 13.45 12.21
N VAL A 10 13.00 14.63 11.92
CA VAL A 10 13.04 15.74 12.89
C VAL A 10 12.06 16.87 12.60
N GLY A 11 11.48 16.93 11.40
CA GLY A 11 10.68 18.06 10.94
C GLY A 11 9.48 18.37 11.86
N ARG A 12 8.82 17.33 12.39
CA ARG A 12 7.66 17.51 13.29
C ARG A 12 8.03 18.20 14.60
N PHE A 13 9.24 17.96 15.09
CA PHE A 13 9.76 18.64 16.28
C PHE A 13 10.13 20.08 15.94
N LEU A 14 10.68 20.32 14.74
CA LEU A 14 10.95 21.69 14.28
C LEU A 14 9.66 22.52 14.16
N GLU A 15 8.50 21.90 13.93
CA GLU A 15 7.23 22.63 13.97
C GLU A 15 6.87 23.08 15.38
N THR A 16 7.10 22.29 16.42
CA THR A 16 6.56 22.57 17.76
C THR A 16 7.57 23.23 18.68
N ASP A 17 8.85 22.88 18.56
CA ASP A 17 9.91 23.43 19.39
C ASP A 17 10.27 24.86 19.00
N GLU A 18 10.78 25.59 20.00
CA GLU A 18 11.41 26.89 19.81
C GLU A 18 12.94 26.76 19.65
N TYR A 19 13.54 25.67 20.14
CA TYR A 19 14.99 25.48 20.20
C TYR A 19 15.41 24.17 19.54
N TYR A 20 16.55 24.19 18.85
CA TYR A 20 17.20 22.98 18.36
C TYR A 20 17.84 22.21 19.52
N ARG A 21 17.46 20.93 19.67
CA ARG A 21 17.78 20.06 20.80
C ARG A 21 19.03 19.22 20.55
N SER A 22 19.78 18.95 21.61
CA SER A 22 20.94 18.06 21.60
C SER A 22 20.55 16.59 21.89
N GLN A 23 21.46 15.64 21.61
CA GLN A 23 21.24 14.23 21.94
C GLN A 23 21.07 13.96 23.45
N PHE A 24 21.55 14.87 24.31
CA PHE A 24 21.35 14.80 25.76
C PHE A 24 19.91 15.15 26.17
N GLU A 25 19.21 15.94 25.36
CA GLU A 25 17.81 16.31 25.60
C GLU A 25 16.86 15.27 25.00
N THR A 26 17.22 14.66 23.87
CA THR A 26 16.32 13.78 23.11
C THR A 26 16.59 12.30 23.32
N GLY A 27 17.79 11.90 23.74
CA GLY A 27 18.20 10.49 23.79
C GLY A 27 18.35 9.85 22.40
N THR A 28 18.47 10.64 21.34
CA THR A 28 18.57 10.16 19.95
C THR A 28 19.79 10.76 19.24
N SER A 29 20.44 10.00 18.36
CA SER A 29 21.57 10.49 17.56
C SER A 29 21.72 9.71 16.25
N CYS A 30 22.27 10.36 15.23
CA CYS A 30 22.79 9.70 14.02
C CYS A 30 24.32 9.48 14.09
N GLY A 31 24.93 9.81 15.22
CA GLY A 31 26.34 9.52 15.54
C GLY A 31 26.45 8.62 16.77
N ALA A 32 27.58 8.71 17.49
CA ALA A 32 27.80 7.92 18.71
C ALA A 32 26.76 8.24 19.82
N LEU A 33 26.06 7.20 20.27
CA LEU A 33 25.07 7.22 21.33
C LEU A 33 25.24 5.97 22.21
N ASP A 34 25.27 6.17 23.52
CA ASP A 34 25.24 5.12 24.53
C ASP A 34 24.19 5.48 25.59
N ASP A 35 23.66 4.49 26.32
CA ASP A 35 22.52 4.64 27.24
C ASP A 35 22.69 5.76 28.27
N LYS A 36 23.95 6.13 28.59
CA LYS A 36 24.28 7.17 29.57
C LYS A 36 25.06 8.34 28.96
N ASN A 37 25.18 8.41 27.64
CA ASN A 37 25.99 9.37 26.88
C ASN A 37 27.45 9.51 27.40
N GLN A 38 28.01 8.48 28.03
CA GLN A 38 29.33 8.54 28.67
C GLN A 38 30.44 8.85 27.68
N ILE A 39 30.34 8.35 26.44
CA ILE A 39 31.34 8.61 25.40
C ILE A 39 31.34 10.11 25.06
N ARG A 40 30.15 10.70 24.88
CA ARG A 40 30.01 12.12 24.54
C ARG A 40 30.43 13.03 25.71
N ILE A 41 30.12 12.64 26.94
CA ILE A 41 30.58 13.33 28.14
C ILE A 41 32.11 13.36 28.17
N GLY A 42 32.77 12.21 27.99
CA GLY A 42 34.23 12.14 27.95
C GLY A 42 34.84 13.04 26.89
N TRP A 43 34.28 13.04 25.67
CA TRP A 43 34.74 13.96 24.60
C TRP A 43 34.55 15.43 24.98
N GLU A 44 33.41 15.84 25.52
CA GLU A 44 33.20 17.23 25.94
C GLU A 44 34.12 17.62 27.11
N THR A 45 34.42 16.71 28.04
CA THR A 45 35.40 16.94 29.11
C THR A 45 36.80 17.19 28.54
N GLU A 46 37.26 16.38 27.58
CA GLU A 46 38.57 16.52 26.93
C GLU A 46 38.67 17.79 26.06
N LEU A 47 37.61 18.11 25.32
CA LEU A 47 37.56 19.25 24.40
C LEU A 47 37.50 20.58 25.14
N PHE A 48 36.74 20.64 26.23
CA PHE A 48 36.41 21.90 26.93
C PHE A 48 36.96 21.98 28.36
N GLY A 49 37.83 21.04 28.76
CA GLY A 49 38.46 21.05 30.08
C GLY A 49 37.47 20.94 31.23
N GLY A 50 36.42 20.14 31.06
CA GLY A 50 35.37 19.92 32.06
C GLY A 50 34.30 21.01 32.18
N ALA A 51 34.28 22.00 31.27
CA ALA A 51 33.33 23.11 31.33
C ALA A 51 31.84 22.68 31.29
N TYR A 52 31.55 21.47 30.82
CA TYR A 52 30.20 20.91 30.72
C TYR A 52 29.92 19.79 31.72
N ASP A 53 30.85 19.42 32.61
CA ASP A 53 30.69 18.23 33.48
C ASP A 53 29.46 18.34 34.39
N GLU A 54 29.17 19.55 34.88
CA GLU A 54 28.01 19.87 35.72
C GLU A 54 26.87 20.57 34.95
N ALA A 55 26.98 20.70 33.62
CA ALA A 55 26.02 21.43 32.81
C ALA A 55 24.76 20.60 32.52
N LYS A 56 23.60 21.27 32.52
CA LYS A 56 22.34 20.65 32.14
C LYS A 56 22.33 20.32 30.64
N PRO A 57 21.59 19.28 30.19
CA PRO A 57 21.48 18.92 28.77
C PRO A 57 21.27 20.10 27.81
N PHE A 58 20.35 21.01 28.14
CA PHE A 58 20.06 22.20 27.33
C PHE A 58 21.23 23.20 27.22
N GLU A 59 22.12 23.25 28.21
CA GLU A 59 23.25 24.19 28.30
C GLU A 59 24.47 23.69 27.51
N ARG A 60 24.53 22.37 27.23
CA ARG A 60 25.62 21.73 26.49
C ARG A 60 25.71 22.23 25.04
N CYS A 61 26.87 22.06 24.43
CA CYS A 61 27.09 22.50 23.05
C CYS A 61 26.29 21.66 22.04
N LYS A 62 25.98 22.27 20.88
CA LYS A 62 25.31 21.59 19.76
C LYS A 62 26.31 21.41 18.63
N TYR A 63 26.23 20.31 17.92
CA TYR A 63 27.20 19.97 16.88
C TYR A 63 26.66 20.32 15.49
N GLY A 64 27.55 20.74 14.60
CA GLY A 64 27.23 21.03 13.20
C GLY A 64 28.49 21.01 12.34
N ALA A 65 28.38 21.56 11.14
CA ALA A 65 29.50 21.64 10.21
C ALA A 65 29.71 23.05 9.63
N LEU A 66 30.96 23.33 9.27
CA LEU A 66 31.35 24.51 8.51
C LEU A 66 31.40 24.16 7.03
N GLY A 67 30.45 24.70 6.25
CA GLY A 67 30.38 24.55 4.80
C GLY A 67 31.46 25.35 4.06
N VAL A 68 32.74 24.96 4.19
CA VAL A 68 33.89 25.68 3.61
C VAL A 68 33.90 25.69 2.07
N MET A 69 33.32 24.67 1.44
CA MET A 69 33.21 24.58 -0.02
C MET A 69 31.95 25.25 -0.59
N ASN A 70 30.98 25.61 0.27
CA ASN A 70 29.68 26.17 -0.14
C ASN A 70 29.00 25.37 -1.30
N ASP A 71 29.14 24.04 -1.28
CA ASP A 71 28.43 23.14 -2.20
C ASP A 71 26.93 23.21 -1.92
N TYR A 72 26.09 23.26 -2.96
CA TYR A 72 24.63 23.36 -2.81
C TYR A 72 24.03 22.16 -2.06
N ARG A 73 24.71 21.01 -2.10
CA ARG A 73 24.32 19.78 -1.38
C ARG A 73 24.68 19.81 0.11
N GLY A 74 25.28 20.90 0.60
CA GLY A 74 25.82 20.98 1.95
C GLY A 74 27.17 20.26 2.05
N ILE A 75 27.47 19.67 3.20
CA ILE A 75 28.69 18.89 3.38
C ILE A 75 28.37 17.42 3.07
N THR A 76 28.80 16.94 1.90
CA THR A 76 28.47 15.58 1.42
C THR A 76 29.01 14.49 2.33
N SER A 77 30.14 14.71 3.01
CA SER A 77 30.69 13.78 4.02
C SER A 77 29.94 13.78 5.35
N ALA A 78 28.99 14.71 5.55
CA ALA A 78 28.11 14.77 6.72
C ALA A 78 26.70 14.20 6.44
N TYR A 79 26.49 13.57 5.27
CA TYR A 79 25.18 13.08 4.81
C TYR A 79 24.47 12.13 5.81
N GLN A 80 25.23 11.37 6.61
CA GLN A 80 24.66 10.49 7.65
C GLN A 80 23.77 11.24 8.66
N TYR A 81 24.07 12.52 8.91
CA TYR A 81 23.30 13.37 9.84
C TYR A 81 22.05 13.97 9.19
N GLY A 82 21.92 13.91 7.86
CA GLY A 82 20.81 14.48 7.15
C GLY A 82 21.06 14.70 5.67
N ASP A 83 20.03 14.42 4.87
CA ASP A 83 20.00 14.69 3.44
C ASP A 83 19.53 16.11 3.09
N SER A 84 19.08 16.87 4.09
CA SER A 84 18.70 18.27 4.05
C SER A 84 19.51 19.01 5.12
N TYR A 85 19.53 20.34 5.11
CA TYR A 85 20.28 21.08 6.11
C TYR A 85 19.72 22.47 6.43
N LEU A 86 19.90 22.88 7.69
CA LEU A 86 19.63 24.23 8.17
C LEU A 86 20.89 25.07 8.04
N VAL A 87 20.76 26.30 7.54
CA VAL A 87 21.82 27.31 7.56
C VAL A 87 21.61 28.23 8.74
N LEU A 88 22.65 28.37 9.57
CA LEU A 88 22.59 29.15 10.80
C LEU A 88 23.19 30.56 10.63
N LYS A 89 22.57 31.53 11.31
CA LYS A 89 22.99 32.93 11.46
C LYS A 89 23.20 33.30 12.93
N ASP A 90 24.00 34.33 13.16
CA ASP A 90 24.24 34.92 14.50
C ASP A 90 24.77 33.96 15.58
N VAL A 91 25.36 32.84 15.17
CA VAL A 91 25.98 31.85 16.07
C VAL A 91 27.51 31.82 15.99
N ARG A 92 28.13 32.55 15.04
CA ARG A 92 29.55 32.40 14.71
C ARG A 92 30.52 32.73 15.86
N LEU A 93 30.15 33.69 16.73
CA LEU A 93 31.01 34.19 17.80
C LEU A 93 31.00 33.30 19.05
N ARG A 94 30.10 32.32 19.09
CA ARG A 94 29.94 31.35 20.18
C ARG A 94 30.17 29.93 19.66
N ALA A 95 31.07 29.79 18.70
CA ALA A 95 31.42 28.52 18.10
C ALA A 95 32.90 28.21 18.28
N THR A 96 33.20 26.95 18.58
CA THR A 96 34.53 26.37 18.37
C THR A 96 34.55 25.55 17.09
N PHE A 97 35.75 25.33 16.56
CA PHE A 97 35.97 24.72 15.26
C PHE A 97 37.06 23.67 15.33
N ALA A 98 36.85 22.57 14.63
CA ALA A 98 37.84 21.51 14.42
C ALA A 98 38.08 21.30 12.92
N ALA A 99 39.30 20.89 12.55
CA ALA A 99 39.64 20.56 11.16
C ALA A 99 39.06 19.22 10.69
N THR A 100 38.54 18.42 11.63
CA THR A 100 38.03 17.06 11.48
C THR A 100 36.86 16.83 12.45
N ASP A 101 36.38 15.59 12.54
CA ASP A 101 35.57 15.12 13.68
C ASP A 101 36.26 15.46 15.01
N SER A 102 35.50 15.90 16.02
CA SER A 102 36.02 16.25 17.34
C SER A 102 36.10 15.08 18.31
N GLY A 103 35.58 13.90 17.96
CA GLY A 103 35.70 12.69 18.76
C GLY A 103 37.16 12.30 18.99
N GLY A 104 37.60 12.33 20.26
CA GLY A 104 38.94 11.89 20.67
C GLY A 104 40.11 12.80 20.27
N ILE A 105 39.85 14.08 19.93
CA ILE A 105 40.92 15.06 19.74
C ILE A 105 41.11 15.92 21.00
N ALA A 106 42.35 16.35 21.26
CA ALA A 106 42.63 17.26 22.37
C ALA A 106 42.03 18.65 22.13
N GLY A 107 41.49 19.29 23.19
CA GLY A 107 40.94 20.65 23.12
C GLY A 107 41.91 21.72 22.59
N SER A 108 43.23 21.50 22.68
CA SER A 108 44.26 22.38 22.08
C SER A 108 44.21 22.45 20.55
N ARG A 109 43.55 21.49 19.90
CA ARG A 109 43.30 21.48 18.44
C ARG A 109 42.05 22.25 18.05
N LEU A 110 41.19 22.63 19.00
CA LEU A 110 40.05 23.50 18.71
C LEU A 110 40.50 24.93 18.49
N ALA A 111 39.80 25.63 17.61
CA ALA A 111 39.94 27.08 17.43
C ALA A 111 38.64 27.81 17.77
N VAL A 112 38.77 29.06 18.16
CA VAL A 112 37.72 30.08 17.99
C VAL A 112 38.01 30.89 16.73
N LEU A 113 37.01 31.61 16.22
CA LEU A 113 37.13 32.34 14.94
C LEU A 113 38.34 33.28 14.89
N ASP A 114 38.62 34.00 15.99
CA ASP A 114 39.74 34.95 16.07
C ASP A 114 41.12 34.28 16.11
N LYS A 115 41.16 32.97 16.36
CA LYS A 115 42.38 32.15 16.53
C LYS A 115 42.32 30.89 15.68
N TYR A 116 41.88 31.00 14.43
CA TYR A 116 41.66 29.87 13.51
C TYR A 116 42.94 29.32 12.84
N ALA A 117 44.08 29.97 13.01
CA ALA A 117 45.27 29.71 12.19
C ALA A 117 45.80 28.27 12.29
N HIS A 118 45.76 27.63 13.45
CA HIS A 118 46.23 26.25 13.61
C HIS A 118 45.26 25.23 13.00
N VAL A 119 43.95 25.46 13.07
CA VAL A 119 42.95 24.64 12.36
C VAL A 119 43.14 24.77 10.85
N LEU A 120 43.43 25.97 10.33
CA LEU A 120 43.69 26.16 8.90
C LEU A 120 44.96 25.43 8.42
N LYS A 121 45.99 25.30 9.28
CA LYS A 121 47.21 24.53 8.96
C LYS A 121 46.98 23.03 8.79
N GLU A 122 45.87 22.51 9.29
CA GLU A 122 45.50 21.10 9.14
C GLU A 122 44.75 20.83 7.81
N TYR A 123 44.47 21.87 7.01
CA TYR A 123 43.92 21.70 5.67
C TYR A 123 45.05 21.32 4.71
N ASN A 124 44.80 20.38 3.82
CA ASN A 124 45.78 20.05 2.78
C ASN A 124 45.79 21.10 1.64
N ASP A 125 46.83 21.09 0.82
CA ASP A 125 47.03 22.08 -0.26
C ASP A 125 45.83 22.12 -1.23
N ASN A 126 45.23 20.98 -1.56
CA ASN A 126 44.05 20.94 -2.43
C ASN A 126 42.83 21.57 -1.74
N GLU A 127 42.58 21.27 -0.46
CA GLU A 127 41.51 21.91 0.31
C GLU A 127 41.67 23.43 0.35
N LEU A 128 42.89 23.93 0.55
CA LEU A 128 43.20 25.37 0.59
C LEU A 128 43.03 26.04 -0.78
N HIS A 129 43.53 25.43 -1.86
CA HIS A 129 43.35 25.95 -3.21
C HIS A 129 41.86 26.04 -3.57
N ARG A 130 41.09 24.97 -3.31
CA ARG A 130 39.64 24.96 -3.57
C ARG A 130 38.86 25.94 -2.69
N LEU A 131 39.27 26.09 -1.43
CA LEU A 131 38.69 27.09 -0.53
C LEU A 131 38.90 28.52 -1.08
N ILE A 132 40.12 28.82 -1.55
CA ILE A 132 40.43 30.12 -2.16
C ILE A 132 39.62 30.32 -3.45
N GLU A 133 39.54 29.31 -4.32
CA GLU A 133 38.72 29.36 -5.54
C GLU A 133 37.25 29.69 -5.21
N VAL A 134 36.66 28.98 -4.26
CA VAL A 134 35.27 29.20 -3.82
C VAL A 134 35.09 30.60 -3.22
N ALA A 135 36.05 31.07 -2.42
CA ALA A 135 36.00 32.39 -1.80
C ALA A 135 36.17 33.53 -2.83
N MET A 136 37.00 33.32 -3.85
CA MET A 136 37.33 34.29 -4.90
C MET A 136 36.34 34.24 -6.09
N ALA A 137 35.53 33.19 -6.23
CA ALA A 137 34.51 33.06 -7.28
C ALA A 137 33.45 34.18 -7.25
N ASN A 138 33.34 34.94 -6.16
CA ASN A 138 32.50 36.14 -6.08
C ASN A 138 33.08 37.37 -6.82
N THR A 139 34.33 37.31 -7.31
CA THR A 139 35.05 38.47 -7.88
C THR A 139 35.13 38.48 -9.41
N SER A 140 35.01 37.34 -10.08
CA SER A 140 34.90 37.25 -11.54
C SER A 140 34.37 35.87 -11.93
N LEU A 141 33.08 35.78 -12.31
CA LEU A 141 32.52 34.60 -12.97
C LEU A 141 32.97 34.52 -14.45
N ASP A 142 33.70 35.53 -14.94
CA ASP A 142 34.18 35.63 -16.32
C ASP A 142 35.59 35.02 -16.51
N ASP A 143 36.31 34.69 -15.41
CA ASP A 143 37.71 34.22 -15.42
C ASP A 143 37.92 32.74 -15.04
N VAL A 144 36.87 31.93 -14.89
CA VAL A 144 37.04 30.48 -14.72
C VAL A 144 37.51 29.86 -16.06
N PRO A 145 38.70 29.23 -16.15
CA PRO A 145 39.11 28.59 -17.39
C PRO A 145 38.25 27.34 -17.68
N ARG A 146 37.91 27.01 -18.92
CA ARG A 146 37.03 27.73 -19.89
C ARG A 146 36.12 26.72 -20.62
N ILE A 147 36.14 25.43 -20.25
CA ILE A 147 35.45 24.32 -20.94
C ILE A 147 35.03 23.27 -19.90
N GLN A 148 33.73 23.22 -19.59
CA GLN A 148 33.07 22.20 -18.77
C GLN A 148 31.87 21.66 -19.58
N PRO A 149 31.42 20.42 -19.33
CA PRO A 149 30.22 19.94 -19.97
C PRO A 149 29.02 20.79 -19.53
N GLN A 150 28.25 21.26 -20.50
CA GLN A 150 27.07 22.08 -20.28
C GLN A 150 25.84 21.19 -20.16
N LEU A 151 24.90 21.60 -19.31
CA LEU A 151 23.56 21.03 -19.28
C LEU A 151 22.86 21.36 -20.61
N LEU A 152 22.55 20.34 -21.39
CA LEU A 152 21.86 20.47 -22.69
C LEU A 152 20.36 20.24 -22.55
N ARG A 153 19.98 19.24 -21.75
CA ARG A 153 18.60 18.92 -21.35
C ARG A 153 18.59 18.37 -19.93
N GLY A 154 17.54 18.66 -19.18
CA GLY A 154 17.43 18.31 -17.76
C GLY A 154 16.93 19.48 -16.92
N LEU A 155 16.30 19.19 -15.76
CA LEU A 155 15.81 20.24 -14.85
C LEU A 155 16.96 21.03 -14.22
N THR A 156 18.00 20.31 -13.82
CA THR A 156 19.17 20.86 -13.13
C THR A 156 20.45 20.25 -13.70
N ALA A 157 21.60 20.79 -13.32
CA ALA A 157 22.90 20.21 -13.62
C ALA A 157 23.32 19.13 -12.59
N ASP A 158 22.46 18.79 -11.63
CA ASP A 158 22.74 17.75 -10.63
C ASP A 158 22.52 16.36 -11.22
N THR A 159 23.59 15.83 -11.80
CA THR A 159 23.59 14.50 -12.40
C THR A 159 23.29 13.40 -11.38
N THR A 160 23.49 13.62 -10.07
CA THR A 160 23.29 12.56 -9.06
C THR A 160 21.82 12.31 -8.73
N ASN A 161 20.97 13.33 -8.92
CA ASN A 161 19.55 13.27 -8.60
C ASN A 161 18.68 13.21 -9.86
N ASP A 162 19.03 13.95 -10.91
CA ASP A 162 18.28 13.99 -12.16
C ASP A 162 18.96 13.15 -13.25
N TRP A 163 18.16 12.58 -14.14
CA TRP A 163 18.67 12.11 -15.43
C TRP A 163 18.80 13.31 -16.37
N VAL A 164 20.03 13.57 -16.81
CA VAL A 164 20.38 14.81 -17.53
C VAL A 164 21.24 14.51 -18.74
N THR A 165 21.20 15.38 -19.74
CA THR A 165 22.09 15.35 -20.90
C THR A 165 23.15 16.44 -20.75
N MET A 166 24.42 16.04 -20.72
CA MET A 166 25.59 16.89 -20.58
C MET A 166 26.48 16.79 -21.83
N GLY A 167 27.07 17.90 -22.28
CA GLY A 167 27.98 17.86 -23.43
C GLY A 167 28.63 19.20 -23.78
N PHE A 168 29.30 19.26 -24.94
CA PHE A 168 30.15 20.40 -25.33
C PHE A 168 29.69 21.08 -26.63
N PRO A 169 28.54 21.80 -26.63
CA PRO A 169 27.94 22.35 -27.84
C PRO A 169 28.80 23.43 -28.52
N ASP A 170 29.72 24.05 -27.78
CA ASP A 170 30.61 25.11 -28.28
C ASP A 170 31.87 24.59 -29.01
N LEU A 171 32.12 23.27 -28.99
CA LEU A 171 33.31 22.66 -29.58
C LEU A 171 33.00 21.60 -30.65
N PRO A 172 32.08 21.83 -31.60
CA PRO A 172 31.73 20.84 -32.59
C PRO A 172 32.76 20.75 -33.72
N GLN A 173 32.93 19.56 -34.29
CA GLN A 173 33.84 19.28 -35.39
C GLN A 173 33.05 18.86 -36.64
N LYS A 174 33.46 19.36 -37.81
CA LYS A 174 32.83 19.06 -39.12
C LYS A 174 33.59 18.05 -39.98
N LYS A 175 34.83 17.74 -39.60
CA LYS A 175 35.77 16.88 -40.34
C LYS A 175 36.79 16.31 -39.37
N GLY A 176 37.50 15.25 -39.79
CA GLY A 176 38.57 14.65 -39.00
C GLY A 176 38.17 13.36 -38.27
N ARG A 177 39.16 12.79 -37.60
CA ARG A 177 39.08 11.53 -36.87
C ARG A 177 39.49 11.71 -35.43
N TYR A 178 38.58 11.40 -34.51
CA TYR A 178 38.76 11.68 -33.10
C TYR A 178 38.46 10.48 -32.21
N TYR A 179 39.16 10.40 -31.09
CA TYR A 179 38.94 9.43 -30.04
C TYR A 179 38.88 10.12 -28.67
N PHE A 180 37.96 9.68 -27.83
CA PHE A 180 37.85 10.06 -26.43
C PHE A 180 37.16 8.94 -25.64
N GLU A 181 37.25 8.98 -24.32
CA GLU A 181 36.59 8.02 -23.43
C GLU A 181 35.58 8.72 -22.52
N ILE A 182 34.55 7.99 -22.13
CA ILE A 182 33.67 8.36 -21.02
C ILE A 182 33.70 7.23 -19.99
N GLU A 183 34.11 7.53 -18.76
CA GLU A 183 34.00 6.60 -17.64
C GLU A 183 32.70 6.85 -16.88
N LEU A 184 31.87 5.83 -16.84
CA LEU A 184 30.67 5.74 -16.02
C LEU A 184 31.05 5.13 -14.67
N ILE A 185 30.76 5.82 -13.57
CA ILE A 185 31.11 5.35 -12.23
C ILE A 185 30.01 4.42 -11.70
N ARG A 186 30.40 3.41 -10.90
CA ARG A 186 29.48 2.51 -10.19
C ARG A 186 28.31 3.27 -9.56
N GLY A 187 27.10 2.77 -9.78
CA GLY A 187 25.83 3.41 -9.38
C GLY A 187 25.20 4.30 -10.45
N CYS A 188 25.84 4.52 -11.61
CA CYS A 188 25.24 5.23 -12.74
C CYS A 188 24.00 4.48 -13.29
N GLN A 189 22.97 5.23 -13.67
CA GLN A 189 21.65 4.78 -14.10
C GLN A 189 21.32 5.32 -15.50
N SER A 190 20.76 4.45 -16.34
CA SER A 190 20.31 4.70 -17.71
C SER A 190 21.28 5.51 -18.58
N PRO A 191 22.56 5.09 -18.75
CA PRO A 191 23.52 5.86 -19.53
C PRO A 191 23.28 5.72 -21.03
N GLN A 192 23.21 6.84 -21.75
CA GLN A 192 23.30 6.95 -23.20
C GLN A 192 24.54 7.76 -23.57
N VAL A 193 25.60 7.08 -23.99
CA VAL A 193 26.94 7.65 -24.23
C VAL A 193 27.13 7.90 -25.73
N GLY A 194 27.49 9.12 -26.15
CA GLY A 194 27.88 9.32 -27.55
C GLY A 194 28.09 10.75 -28.03
N LEU A 195 27.50 11.07 -29.17
CA LEU A 195 27.73 12.29 -29.93
C LEU A 195 26.40 12.97 -30.28
N LEU A 196 26.40 14.30 -30.26
CA LEU A 196 25.28 15.13 -30.70
C LEU A 196 25.71 16.01 -31.87
N SER A 197 24.79 16.34 -32.78
CA SER A 197 25.02 17.34 -33.81
C SER A 197 24.72 18.75 -33.29
N SER A 198 25.33 19.78 -33.87
CA SER A 198 25.04 21.19 -33.56
C SER A 198 23.61 21.65 -33.89
N ARG A 199 22.75 20.77 -34.40
CA ARG A 199 21.31 20.99 -34.59
C ARG A 199 20.46 20.44 -33.45
N PHE A 200 21.07 19.74 -32.50
CA PHE A 200 20.38 19.25 -31.32
C PHE A 200 19.75 20.42 -30.55
N GLU A 201 18.46 20.31 -30.26
CA GLU A 201 17.73 21.35 -29.56
C GLU A 201 18.13 21.37 -28.08
N LEU A 202 18.73 22.49 -27.66
CA LEU A 202 19.09 22.75 -26.27
C LEU A 202 17.85 23.23 -25.52
N ALA A 203 17.48 22.51 -24.47
CA ALA A 203 16.40 22.89 -23.58
C ALA A 203 16.80 22.70 -22.10
N PRO A 204 17.89 23.38 -21.67
CA PRO A 204 18.26 23.34 -20.26
C PRO A 204 17.13 23.92 -19.41
N ARG A 205 16.88 23.32 -18.25
CA ARG A 205 15.96 23.82 -17.20
C ARG A 205 14.49 23.88 -17.63
N THR A 206 14.08 23.05 -18.58
CA THR A 206 12.70 23.01 -19.08
C THR A 206 11.97 21.76 -18.59
N LYS A 207 10.77 21.93 -18.02
CA LYS A 207 9.89 20.81 -17.59
C LYS A 207 9.29 20.11 -18.81
N GLY A 208 9.38 18.78 -18.85
CA GLY A 208 8.71 17.93 -19.87
C GLY A 208 9.65 17.32 -20.91
N GLN A 209 10.83 17.89 -21.14
CA GLN A 209 11.84 17.31 -22.05
C GLN A 209 12.85 16.37 -21.35
N HIS A 210 12.57 15.90 -20.13
CA HIS A 210 13.43 14.96 -19.38
C HIS A 210 13.48 13.55 -19.97
N LEU A 211 12.69 13.27 -21.00
CA LEU A 211 12.54 11.94 -21.59
C LEU A 211 13.43 11.71 -22.82
N TYR A 212 14.12 12.75 -23.31
CA TYR A 212 14.94 12.65 -24.53
C TYR A 212 16.40 12.99 -24.27
N GLY A 213 17.27 11.99 -24.32
CA GLY A 213 18.71 12.09 -24.21
C GLY A 213 19.43 11.90 -25.54
N VAL A 214 20.67 11.41 -25.48
CA VAL A 214 21.51 11.24 -26.67
C VAL A 214 20.97 10.05 -27.47
N GLY A 215 20.56 10.30 -28.70
CA GLY A 215 20.04 9.27 -29.61
C GLY A 215 18.52 9.12 -29.63
N ASP A 216 17.80 9.84 -28.77
CA ASP A 216 16.33 9.83 -28.76
C ASP A 216 15.72 10.70 -29.88
N ASP A 217 16.52 11.58 -30.49
CA ASP A 217 16.17 12.34 -31.69
C ASP A 217 17.17 12.11 -32.84
N ALA A 218 16.84 12.61 -34.03
CA ALA A 218 17.65 12.48 -35.24
C ALA A 218 19.02 13.22 -35.17
N HIS A 219 19.30 13.93 -34.08
CA HIS A 219 20.52 14.72 -33.88
C HIS A 219 21.45 14.12 -32.83
N GLY A 220 21.19 12.90 -32.34
CA GLY A 220 22.08 12.16 -31.46
C GLY A 220 22.37 10.72 -31.91
N TRP A 221 23.52 10.23 -31.49
CA TRP A 221 23.97 8.84 -31.68
C TRP A 221 24.61 8.35 -30.39
N ALA A 222 24.05 7.30 -29.79
CA ALA A 222 24.54 6.81 -28.51
C ALA A 222 24.58 5.29 -28.41
N VAL A 223 25.36 4.83 -27.43
CA VAL A 223 25.37 3.46 -26.93
C VAL A 223 24.84 3.41 -25.49
N ASP A 224 24.09 2.35 -25.21
CA ASP A 224 23.52 2.00 -23.92
C ASP A 224 23.77 0.51 -23.67
N GLY A 225 24.80 0.19 -22.89
CA GLY A 225 25.11 -1.20 -22.54
C GLY A 225 24.28 -1.75 -21.38
N GLN A 226 23.47 -0.95 -20.67
CA GLN A 226 22.53 -1.51 -19.71
C GLN A 226 21.40 -2.27 -20.42
N HIS A 227 21.02 -1.77 -21.60
CA HIS A 227 19.99 -2.40 -22.43
C HIS A 227 20.56 -3.12 -23.67
N SER A 228 21.87 -3.06 -23.88
CA SER A 228 22.56 -3.60 -25.06
C SER A 228 22.02 -3.01 -26.38
N ILE A 229 21.87 -1.68 -26.41
CA ILE A 229 21.20 -0.94 -27.49
C ILE A 229 22.09 0.19 -28.01
N LEU A 230 22.01 0.44 -29.32
CA LEU A 230 22.41 1.68 -29.98
C LEU A 230 21.17 2.55 -30.24
N TRP A 231 21.26 3.82 -29.86
CA TRP A 231 20.17 4.80 -29.95
C TRP A 231 20.43 5.82 -31.06
N HIS A 232 19.44 6.00 -31.95
CA HIS A 232 19.41 7.08 -32.94
C HIS A 232 17.98 7.30 -33.43
N ASP A 233 17.51 8.56 -33.49
CA ASP A 233 16.16 8.89 -34.00
C ASP A 233 15.05 8.13 -33.25
N GLY A 234 15.24 7.94 -31.93
CA GLY A 234 14.35 7.17 -31.05
C GLY A 234 14.32 5.66 -31.34
N LYS A 235 15.08 5.18 -32.33
CA LYS A 235 15.17 3.77 -32.70
C LYS A 235 16.22 3.06 -31.87
N LYS A 236 15.89 1.82 -31.51
CA LYS A 236 16.73 0.91 -30.75
C LYS A 236 17.32 -0.13 -31.70
N LEU A 237 18.62 -0.10 -31.93
CA LEU A 237 19.35 -1.13 -32.67
C LEU A 237 20.11 -2.01 -31.68
N ALA A 238 20.28 -3.30 -31.98
CA ALA A 238 21.01 -4.21 -31.10
C ALA A 238 22.50 -3.85 -31.03
N TRP A 239 23.07 -3.91 -29.82
CA TRP A 239 24.51 -3.82 -29.59
C TRP A 239 25.06 -5.14 -29.04
N SER A 240 26.29 -5.49 -29.41
CA SER A 240 26.93 -6.77 -29.11
C SER A 240 27.44 -6.90 -27.67
N ARG A 241 27.39 -5.82 -26.88
CA ARG A 241 27.95 -5.73 -25.53
C ARG A 241 26.88 -5.37 -24.51
N SER A 242 27.10 -5.79 -23.26
CA SER A 242 26.21 -5.53 -22.13
C SER A 242 27.02 -5.17 -20.88
N TRP A 243 26.42 -4.38 -19.98
CA TRP A 243 27.05 -3.93 -18.74
C TRP A 243 26.41 -4.59 -17.52
N ASN A 244 27.25 -4.94 -16.54
CA ASN A 244 26.81 -5.53 -15.28
C ASN A 244 25.97 -4.55 -14.46
N GLN A 245 24.82 -5.03 -13.97
CA GLN A 245 23.82 -4.22 -13.28
C GLN A 245 23.48 -4.77 -11.89
N SER A 246 22.98 -3.89 -11.04
CA SER A 246 22.41 -4.21 -9.73
C SER A 246 21.09 -3.44 -9.54
N GLY A 247 20.16 -3.97 -8.73
CA GLY A 247 18.82 -3.39 -8.53
C GLY A 247 17.76 -3.92 -9.51
N ASN A 248 16.48 -3.62 -9.24
CA ASN A 248 15.32 -4.13 -10.00
C ASN A 248 14.47 -2.98 -10.60
N GLY A 249 13.84 -3.20 -11.76
CA GLY A 249 12.93 -2.23 -12.38
C GLY A 249 13.61 -0.90 -12.74
N ALA A 250 12.94 0.23 -12.44
CA ALA A 250 13.43 1.59 -12.69
C ALA A 250 14.68 2.00 -11.85
N SER A 251 15.11 1.16 -10.91
CA SER A 251 16.28 1.40 -10.04
C SER A 251 17.58 0.72 -10.51
N ARG A 252 17.59 0.16 -11.73
CA ARG A 252 18.77 -0.51 -12.29
C ARG A 252 19.95 0.45 -12.40
N GLN A 253 21.06 0.08 -11.77
CA GLN A 253 22.29 0.86 -11.73
C GLN A 253 23.51 0.00 -12.06
N LEU A 254 24.57 0.61 -12.59
CA LEU A 254 25.82 -0.09 -12.88
C LEU A 254 26.43 -0.69 -11.61
N ALA A 255 26.78 -1.98 -11.67
CA ALA A 255 27.40 -2.70 -10.56
C ALA A 255 28.90 -2.36 -10.37
N GLN A 256 29.53 -1.82 -11.42
CA GLN A 256 30.96 -1.52 -11.51
C GLN A 256 31.20 -0.24 -12.34
N ASN A 257 32.42 0.29 -12.33
CA ASN A 257 32.79 1.32 -13.29
C ASN A 257 32.89 0.72 -14.69
N VAL A 258 32.53 1.48 -15.72
CA VAL A 258 32.61 1.08 -17.13
C VAL A 258 33.26 2.21 -17.92
N VAL A 259 34.24 1.90 -18.76
CA VAL A 259 34.89 2.86 -19.65
C VAL A 259 34.38 2.64 -21.07
N VAL A 260 33.71 3.65 -21.62
CA VAL A 260 33.21 3.62 -22.99
C VAL A 260 34.18 4.38 -23.89
N GLY A 261 34.80 3.68 -24.85
CA GLY A 261 35.65 4.31 -25.86
C GLY A 261 34.80 4.74 -27.05
N ILE A 262 34.97 5.99 -27.52
CA ILE A 262 34.21 6.54 -28.65
C ILE A 262 35.20 6.98 -29.74
N ALA A 263 35.14 6.30 -30.88
CA ALA A 263 35.94 6.64 -32.05
C ALA A 263 35.01 7.13 -33.18
N VAL A 264 35.34 8.26 -33.79
CA VAL A 264 34.54 8.84 -34.88
C VAL A 264 35.42 9.24 -36.07
N ASP A 265 34.96 8.91 -37.26
CA ASP A 265 35.47 9.42 -38.54
C ASP A 265 34.36 10.22 -39.21
N ILE A 266 34.42 11.55 -39.04
CA ILE A 266 33.37 12.47 -39.53
C ILE A 266 33.40 12.53 -41.06
N ASP A 267 34.57 12.40 -41.67
CA ASP A 267 34.74 12.42 -43.13
C ASP A 267 34.13 11.16 -43.78
N ALA A 268 34.28 10.01 -43.12
CA ALA A 268 33.70 8.75 -43.57
C ALA A 268 32.24 8.53 -43.14
N GLY A 269 31.74 9.33 -42.18
CA GLY A 269 30.39 9.16 -41.60
C GLY A 269 30.30 7.88 -40.77
N LYS A 270 31.28 7.62 -39.90
CA LYS A 270 31.36 6.39 -39.11
C LYS A 270 31.61 6.66 -37.63
N ILE A 271 30.91 5.94 -36.75
CA ILE A 271 31.11 5.95 -35.29
C ILE A 271 31.30 4.50 -34.81
N TRP A 272 32.24 4.29 -33.90
CA TRP A 272 32.49 3.02 -33.21
C TRP A 272 32.46 3.25 -31.69
N PHE A 273 31.93 2.27 -30.96
CA PHE A 273 31.95 2.23 -29.50
C PHE A 273 32.70 1.01 -29.00
N ALA A 274 33.38 1.16 -27.86
CA ALA A 274 34.00 0.07 -27.11
C ALA A 274 33.47 0.04 -25.67
N SER A 275 33.48 -1.14 -25.06
CA SER A 275 33.25 -1.32 -23.62
C SER A 275 34.52 -1.87 -22.97
N ASP A 276 35.10 -1.14 -22.03
CA ASP A 276 36.34 -1.51 -21.32
C ASP A 276 37.48 -1.93 -22.28
N GLY A 277 37.60 -1.21 -23.40
CA GLY A 277 38.60 -1.44 -24.45
C GLY A 277 38.30 -2.57 -25.43
N ASP A 278 37.17 -3.27 -25.26
CA ASP A 278 36.69 -4.29 -26.17
C ASP A 278 35.89 -3.66 -27.33
N TRP A 279 36.43 -3.79 -28.55
CA TRP A 279 35.87 -3.28 -29.80
C TRP A 279 35.23 -4.43 -30.61
N ASP A 280 34.26 -4.13 -31.47
CA ASP A 280 33.72 -5.14 -32.41
C ASP A 280 34.79 -5.63 -33.40
N GLU A 281 34.96 -6.96 -33.51
CA GLU A 281 36.07 -7.64 -34.20
C GLU A 281 36.13 -7.40 -35.73
N GLU A 282 35.04 -6.95 -36.36
CA GLU A 282 34.94 -6.83 -37.83
C GLU A 282 35.26 -5.43 -38.40
N ALA A 283 35.71 -4.47 -37.59
CA ALA A 283 35.81 -3.06 -38.00
C ALA A 283 34.48 -2.43 -38.48
N THR A 284 33.37 -3.11 -38.25
CA THR A 284 32.02 -2.64 -38.58
C THR A 284 31.67 -1.46 -37.68
N PRO A 285 31.37 -0.28 -38.23
CA PRO A 285 30.97 0.87 -37.43
C PRO A 285 29.59 0.63 -36.83
N SER A 286 29.44 0.96 -35.55
CA SER A 286 28.15 0.94 -34.84
C SER A 286 27.13 1.85 -35.55
N PHE A 287 27.59 2.98 -36.08
CA PHE A 287 26.82 3.82 -37.00
C PHE A 287 27.59 4.06 -38.29
N GLY A 288 27.01 3.64 -39.41
CA GLY A 288 27.59 3.82 -40.75
C GLY A 288 27.08 5.07 -41.50
N PRO A 289 27.55 5.28 -42.74
CA PRO A 289 27.31 6.51 -43.52
C PRO A 289 25.83 6.81 -43.82
N ASN A 290 24.95 5.80 -43.73
CA ASN A 290 23.51 5.96 -43.94
C ASN A 290 22.81 6.61 -42.74
N LEU A 291 23.37 6.47 -41.54
CA LEU A 291 22.81 6.97 -40.28
C LEU A 291 23.55 8.20 -39.76
N LEU A 292 24.79 8.42 -40.20
CA LEU A 292 25.53 9.65 -39.94
C LEU A 292 25.77 10.41 -41.26
N PRO A 293 24.99 11.47 -41.55
CA PRO A 293 25.15 12.25 -42.77
C PRO A 293 26.55 12.86 -42.90
N LYS A 294 27.11 12.84 -44.12
CA LYS A 294 28.40 13.50 -44.40
C LYS A 294 28.33 15.00 -44.09
N GLY A 295 29.38 15.53 -43.47
CA GLY A 295 29.45 16.95 -43.07
C GLY A 295 28.68 17.28 -41.79
N SER A 296 28.28 16.27 -41.02
CA SER A 296 27.71 16.44 -39.67
C SER A 296 28.69 17.20 -38.77
N ASN A 297 28.16 18.19 -38.05
CA ASN A 297 28.93 19.01 -37.11
C ASN A 297 28.69 18.47 -35.69
N LEU A 298 29.59 17.61 -35.20
CA LEU A 298 29.36 16.78 -34.02
C LEU A 298 30.12 17.26 -32.79
N TYR A 299 29.61 17.00 -31.59
CA TYR A 299 30.31 17.21 -30.32
C TYR A 299 30.01 16.08 -29.30
N PRO A 300 30.90 15.84 -28.32
CA PRO A 300 30.73 14.79 -27.30
C PRO A 300 29.59 15.10 -26.32
N ALA A 301 28.79 14.08 -25.98
CA ALA A 301 27.70 14.21 -25.03
C ALA A 301 27.37 12.88 -24.32
N LEU A 302 26.67 12.99 -23.20
CA LEU A 302 26.24 11.86 -22.37
C LEU A 302 24.88 12.19 -21.74
N SER A 303 23.93 11.26 -21.77
CA SER A 303 22.74 11.30 -20.90
C SER A 303 22.83 10.25 -19.81
N PHE A 304 22.62 10.63 -18.56
CA PHE A 304 22.78 9.72 -17.41
C PHE A 304 22.20 10.31 -16.12
N LYS A 305 21.98 9.43 -15.13
CA LYS A 305 21.85 9.79 -13.71
C LYS A 305 22.96 9.08 -12.92
N GLY A 306 23.74 9.81 -12.15
CA GLY A 306 24.83 9.32 -11.32
C GLY A 306 26.10 10.13 -11.49
N ARG A 307 27.24 9.44 -11.56
CA ARG A 307 28.57 10.05 -11.70
C ARG A 307 29.28 9.55 -12.96
N ALA A 308 29.89 10.45 -13.71
CA ALA A 308 30.63 10.14 -14.93
C ALA A 308 31.71 11.19 -15.21
N GLN A 309 32.68 10.84 -16.06
CA GLN A 309 33.76 11.73 -16.47
C GLN A 309 34.21 11.47 -17.91
N PHE A 310 34.54 12.54 -18.64
CA PHE A 310 35.14 12.51 -19.97
C PHE A 310 36.66 12.46 -19.86
N ASN A 311 37.33 11.74 -20.75
CA ASN A 311 38.79 11.73 -20.90
C ASN A 311 39.14 12.02 -22.36
N PHE A 312 39.82 13.14 -22.60
CA PHE A 312 40.21 13.59 -23.94
C PHE A 312 41.68 13.31 -24.30
N GLY A 313 42.39 12.54 -23.46
CA GLY A 313 43.80 12.18 -23.66
C GLY A 313 44.77 13.17 -23.00
N PRO A 314 46.10 12.98 -23.12
CA PRO A 314 46.77 11.89 -23.85
C PRO A 314 46.69 10.52 -23.16
N ASP A 315 46.43 10.49 -21.85
CA ASP A 315 46.45 9.26 -21.05
C ASP A 315 45.08 8.56 -21.05
N PHE A 316 44.81 7.78 -22.11
CA PHE A 316 43.62 6.95 -22.22
C PHE A 316 43.75 5.65 -21.41
N LYS A 317 42.65 5.15 -20.84
CA LYS A 317 42.63 3.84 -20.15
C LYS A 317 42.72 2.70 -21.16
N HIS A 318 42.15 2.87 -22.35
CA HIS A 318 42.15 1.91 -23.43
C HIS A 318 42.62 2.54 -24.73
N ALA A 319 43.28 1.74 -25.57
CA ALA A 319 43.77 2.21 -26.85
C ALA A 319 42.62 2.42 -27.87
N PRO A 320 42.70 3.44 -28.75
CA PRO A 320 41.80 3.58 -29.87
C PRO A 320 41.89 2.37 -30.81
N PRO A 321 40.88 2.12 -31.66
CA PRO A 321 40.87 0.93 -32.50
C PRO A 321 41.91 1.03 -33.62
N SER A 322 42.55 -0.09 -33.94
CA SER A 322 43.61 -0.19 -34.95
C SER A 322 43.10 -0.74 -36.29
N PHE A 323 42.27 0.03 -37.00
CA PHE A 323 41.86 -0.33 -38.36
C PHE A 323 42.92 0.10 -39.37
N LYS A 324 43.11 -0.65 -40.47
CA LYS A 324 44.12 -0.37 -41.51
C LYS A 324 43.97 1.06 -42.10
N GLY A 325 44.63 2.05 -41.51
CA GLY A 325 44.80 3.42 -42.05
C GLY A 325 44.43 4.57 -41.09
N LYS A 326 45.38 5.50 -40.90
CA LYS A 326 45.47 6.75 -40.09
C LYS A 326 44.93 6.74 -38.64
N ALA A 327 45.75 7.26 -37.73
CA ALA A 327 45.46 7.36 -36.29
C ALA A 327 44.30 8.34 -35.97
N PHE A 328 43.64 8.11 -34.85
CA PHE A 328 42.67 9.05 -34.26
C PHE A 328 43.42 10.13 -33.47
N ALA A 329 42.98 11.38 -33.60
CA ALA A 329 43.51 12.52 -32.86
C ALA A 329 42.66 12.80 -31.60
N HIS A 330 43.17 13.64 -30.70
CA HIS A 330 42.37 14.18 -29.60
C HIS A 330 41.32 15.16 -30.10
N TRP A 331 40.27 15.35 -29.31
CA TRP A 331 39.21 16.30 -29.63
C TRP A 331 39.74 17.75 -29.63
N PRO A 332 39.67 18.48 -30.76
CA PRO A 332 40.27 19.81 -30.84
C PRO A 332 39.61 20.81 -29.88
N GLY A 333 40.45 21.56 -29.17
CA GLY A 333 40.02 22.61 -28.24
C GLY A 333 39.77 22.12 -26.81
N MET A 334 39.74 20.81 -26.54
CA MET A 334 39.62 20.28 -25.17
C MET A 334 40.95 20.38 -24.42
N PRO A 335 40.93 20.64 -23.09
CA PRO A 335 42.11 20.47 -22.26
C PRO A 335 42.49 18.99 -22.17
N ASP A 336 43.79 18.72 -22.07
CA ASP A 336 44.28 17.37 -21.78
C ASP A 336 43.78 16.90 -20.41
N GLY A 337 43.34 15.64 -20.32
CA GLY A 337 42.98 14.95 -19.08
C GLY A 337 41.49 14.71 -18.87
N ILE A 338 41.14 14.50 -17.59
CA ILE A 338 39.81 14.09 -17.13
C ILE A 338 38.95 15.32 -16.83
N ILE A 339 37.75 15.38 -17.41
CA ILE A 339 36.72 16.38 -17.13
C ILE A 339 35.50 15.67 -16.53
N ARG A 340 35.20 15.97 -15.26
CA ARG A 340 34.07 15.34 -14.55
C ARG A 340 32.73 15.94 -14.97
N ALA A 341 31.79 15.10 -15.36
CA ALA A 341 30.42 15.51 -15.69
C ALA A 341 29.56 15.78 -14.45
N ASP A 342 29.93 15.19 -13.32
CA ASP A 342 29.24 15.29 -12.03
C ASP A 342 29.83 16.34 -11.08
N CYS A 343 30.82 17.12 -11.56
CA CYS A 343 31.43 18.16 -10.76
C CYS A 343 30.52 19.39 -10.75
N PRO A 344 30.07 19.86 -9.58
CA PRO A 344 29.35 21.12 -9.51
C PRO A 344 30.23 22.27 -10.02
N ILE A 345 29.60 23.16 -10.76
CA ILE A 345 30.11 24.46 -11.19
C ILE A 345 30.45 25.33 -9.97
N ILE A 346 29.71 25.18 -8.86
CA ILE A 346 29.77 26.06 -7.69
C ILE A 346 30.13 25.30 -6.42
N GLY A 347 31.43 25.20 -6.16
CA GLY A 347 31.97 24.57 -4.95
C GLY A 347 31.71 23.06 -4.89
N ASN A 348 32.67 22.28 -4.42
CA ASN A 348 32.53 20.82 -4.39
C ASN A 348 32.98 20.28 -3.04
N SER A 349 32.03 19.80 -2.23
CA SER A 349 32.32 19.28 -0.90
C SER A 349 33.13 17.99 -0.92
N ASN A 350 33.24 17.29 -2.06
CA ASN A 350 34.09 16.11 -2.18
C ASN A 350 35.60 16.45 -2.24
N ASN A 351 35.94 17.74 -2.39
CA ASN A 351 37.34 18.19 -2.29
C ASN A 351 37.80 18.31 -0.83
N VAL A 352 36.88 18.21 0.12
CA VAL A 352 37.18 18.16 1.55
C VAL A 352 37.41 16.70 1.93
N ASN A 353 38.55 16.41 2.57
CA ASN A 353 38.89 15.05 2.98
C ASN A 353 37.94 14.55 4.09
N ILE A 354 37.65 15.43 5.06
CA ILE A 354 36.70 15.21 6.15
C ILE A 354 36.03 16.52 6.53
N TYR A 355 34.74 16.47 6.85
CA TYR A 355 33.96 17.64 7.23
C TYR A 355 34.64 18.44 8.36
N LYS A 356 34.47 19.76 8.32
CA LYS A 356 35.04 20.68 9.30
C LYS A 356 33.99 20.92 10.37
N GLU A 357 34.18 20.33 11.53
CA GLU A 357 33.17 20.33 12.59
C GLU A 357 33.11 21.66 13.34
N ILE A 358 31.91 22.02 13.80
CA ILE A 358 31.69 23.13 14.71
C ILE A 358 30.92 22.68 15.95
N GLN A 359 31.26 23.27 17.09
CA GLN A 359 30.48 23.14 18.33
C GLN A 359 29.90 24.52 18.67
N LEU A 360 28.58 24.57 18.82
CA LEU A 360 27.79 25.77 19.06
C LEU A 360 27.46 25.87 20.55
N HIS A 361 28.05 26.82 21.25
CA HIS A 361 27.91 26.96 22.69
C HIS A 361 26.64 27.73 23.07
N GLY A 362 25.76 27.10 23.85
CA GLY A 362 24.49 27.66 24.32
C GLY A 362 23.28 27.29 23.47
N GLU A 363 22.14 27.92 23.69
CA GLU A 363 20.87 27.63 23.00
C GLU A 363 20.90 27.96 21.50
N VAL A 364 20.23 27.18 20.66
CA VAL A 364 20.01 27.51 19.24
C VAL A 364 18.52 27.72 19.06
N ASN A 365 18.08 28.98 19.09
CA ASN A 365 16.66 29.31 18.89
C ASN A 365 16.34 29.25 17.40
N LEU A 366 15.34 28.46 17.03
CA LEU A 366 14.98 28.17 15.65
C LEU A 366 14.62 29.44 14.87
N LYS A 367 13.84 30.35 15.45
CA LYS A 367 13.45 31.61 14.81
C LYS A 367 14.61 32.62 14.69
N ARG A 368 15.44 32.71 15.73
CA ARG A 368 16.54 33.69 15.79
C ARG A 368 17.76 33.23 14.99
N ASN A 369 18.14 31.97 15.13
CA ASN A 369 19.46 31.47 14.74
C ASN A 369 19.45 30.65 13.44
N VAL A 370 18.30 30.21 12.94
CA VAL A 370 18.21 29.60 11.60
C VAL A 370 17.88 30.69 10.59
N GLN A 371 18.66 30.75 9.52
CA GLN A 371 18.42 31.62 8.38
C GLN A 371 17.54 30.93 7.34
N ARG A 372 17.83 29.66 7.04
CA ARG A 372 17.24 28.96 5.91
C ARG A 372 17.17 27.46 6.14
N LEU A 373 16.11 26.84 5.59
CA LEU A 373 16.05 25.40 5.34
C LEU A 373 16.39 25.12 3.87
N VAL A 374 17.39 24.27 3.64
CA VAL A 374 17.69 23.71 2.31
C VAL A 374 17.18 22.27 2.28
N ALA A 375 16.08 22.05 1.58
CA ALA A 375 15.39 20.76 1.54
C ALA A 375 15.86 19.89 0.37
N ASN A 376 16.00 18.59 0.63
CA ASN A 376 16.28 17.60 -0.40
C ASN A 376 15.11 17.46 -1.38
N ARG A 377 15.40 17.29 -2.67
CA ARG A 377 14.39 17.19 -3.73
C ARG A 377 13.51 15.94 -3.68
N LYS A 378 13.85 14.90 -2.92
CA LYS A 378 12.94 13.77 -2.69
C LYS A 378 11.56 14.22 -2.17
N HIS A 379 11.53 15.33 -1.44
CA HIS A 379 10.30 15.95 -0.92
C HIS A 379 9.46 16.62 -2.02
N LEU A 380 10.07 16.93 -3.17
CA LEU A 380 9.40 17.43 -4.37
C LEU A 380 8.85 16.30 -5.27
N GLU A 381 9.43 15.09 -5.22
CA GLU A 381 9.32 14.07 -6.28
C GLU A 381 8.38 12.88 -6.03
N VAL A 382 7.84 12.66 -4.83
CA VAL A 382 6.83 11.60 -4.62
C VAL A 382 5.43 12.13 -4.99
N SER A 383 4.59 11.26 -5.56
CA SER A 383 3.29 11.62 -6.14
C SER A 383 2.36 12.30 -5.15
N LYS A 384 1.57 13.31 -5.58
CA LYS A 384 0.51 13.91 -4.77
C LYS A 384 -0.54 12.90 -4.30
N SER A 385 -0.78 11.84 -5.08
CA SER A 385 -1.74 10.78 -4.74
C SER A 385 -1.26 9.89 -3.58
N ASP A 386 0.04 9.86 -3.30
CA ASP A 386 0.62 9.08 -2.20
C ASP A 386 0.79 9.91 -0.90
N ARG A 387 0.26 11.14 -0.84
CA ARG A 387 0.84 12.20 0.01
C ARG A 387 -0.07 13.05 0.89
N SER A 388 -1.39 12.89 0.93
CA SER A 388 -2.24 13.87 1.63
C SER A 388 -3.28 13.32 2.59
N TRP A 389 -2.91 12.45 3.54
CA TRP A 389 -3.81 12.15 4.67
C TRP A 389 -3.06 12.29 6.00
N ALA A 390 -3.30 13.39 6.73
CA ALA A 390 -2.61 13.67 7.99
C ALA A 390 -3.17 12.87 9.17
N VAL A 391 -4.45 12.47 9.11
CA VAL A 391 -5.08 11.42 9.91
C VAL A 391 -6.25 10.87 9.10
N ARG A 392 -6.38 9.54 8.98
CA ARG A 392 -7.58 8.89 8.45
C ARG A 392 -8.29 8.17 9.60
N VAL A 393 -9.60 8.38 9.71
CA VAL A 393 -10.45 7.65 10.65
C VAL A 393 -11.29 6.69 9.83
N ASP A 394 -11.28 5.42 10.20
CA ASP A 394 -12.11 4.40 9.57
C ASP A 394 -12.82 3.57 10.65
N GLY A 395 -14.05 3.14 10.38
CA GLY A 395 -14.86 2.28 11.25
C GLY A 395 -15.50 2.99 12.45
N MET A 396 -15.67 4.32 12.37
CA MET A 396 -16.35 5.20 13.32
C MET A 396 -17.62 5.83 12.70
N ASP A 397 -18.21 5.15 11.70
CA ASP A 397 -19.45 5.50 11.02
C ASP A 397 -19.47 6.94 10.47
N ASP A 398 -20.19 7.86 11.14
CA ASP A 398 -20.33 9.24 10.71
C ASP A 398 -19.02 10.03 10.75
N ALA A 399 -18.05 9.57 11.54
CA ALA A 399 -16.75 10.20 11.69
C ALA A 399 -15.67 9.65 10.73
N ASP A 400 -16.03 8.74 9.82
CA ASP A 400 -15.08 8.20 8.84
C ASP A 400 -14.60 9.25 7.84
N GLY A 401 -13.41 9.01 7.31
CA GLY A 401 -12.81 9.81 6.25
C GLY A 401 -11.60 10.61 6.71
N SER A 402 -11.33 11.65 5.94
CA SER A 402 -10.03 12.30 5.93
C SER A 402 -9.95 13.53 6.83
N TYR A 403 -8.93 13.58 7.68
CA TYR A 403 -8.72 14.69 8.62
C TYR A 403 -7.45 15.44 8.26
N SER A 404 -7.59 16.77 8.16
CA SER A 404 -6.50 17.69 7.89
C SER A 404 -6.14 18.45 9.16
N ARG A 405 -4.84 18.71 9.33
CA ARG A 405 -4.37 19.50 10.47
C ARG A 405 -4.95 20.91 10.38
N SER A 406 -5.74 21.29 11.38
CA SER A 406 -6.44 22.57 11.43
C SER A 406 -5.79 23.56 12.40
N GLY A 407 -4.88 23.08 13.25
CA GLY A 407 -4.14 23.92 14.17
C GLY A 407 -3.44 23.16 15.30
N ALA A 408 -3.36 23.79 16.46
CA ALA A 408 -2.87 23.20 17.70
C ALA A 408 -3.70 23.71 18.89
N ARG A 409 -3.99 22.83 19.85
CA ARG A 409 -4.72 23.11 21.09
C ARG A 409 -3.87 22.63 22.26
N HIS A 410 -3.64 23.48 23.26
CA HIS A 410 -2.79 23.16 24.43
C HIS A 410 -1.38 22.63 24.08
N GLY A 411 -0.78 23.12 22.99
CA GLY A 411 0.54 22.70 22.54
C GLY A 411 0.58 21.36 21.81
N LYS A 412 -0.56 20.68 21.61
CA LYS A 412 -0.70 19.44 20.83
C LYS A 412 -1.43 19.71 19.51
N ALA A 413 -1.19 18.91 18.47
CA ALA A 413 -1.82 19.09 17.16
C ALA A 413 -3.35 18.91 17.22
N MET A 414 -4.08 19.56 16.31
CA MET A 414 -5.53 19.47 16.17
C MET A 414 -5.88 19.20 14.70
N TYR A 415 -6.86 18.32 14.46
CA TYR A 415 -7.25 17.88 13.13
C TYR A 415 -8.76 18.00 12.95
N LYS A 416 -9.21 18.43 11.77
CA LYS A 416 -10.63 18.51 11.40
C LYS A 416 -10.90 17.68 10.17
N GLN A 417 -12.04 17.01 10.15
CA GLN A 417 -12.52 16.25 9.00
C GLN A 417 -12.73 17.21 7.81
N GLN A 418 -12.30 16.81 6.61
CA GLN A 418 -12.58 17.57 5.41
C GLN A 418 -14.08 17.54 5.09
N GLY A 419 -14.68 18.70 4.86
CA GLY A 419 -16.11 18.81 4.50
C GLY A 419 -17.12 18.43 5.60
N GLY A 420 -16.68 17.91 6.74
CA GLY A 420 -17.56 17.44 7.80
C GLY A 420 -17.39 18.14 9.15
N ARG A 421 -17.98 17.55 10.20
CA ARG A 421 -18.17 18.20 11.51
C ARG A 421 -17.21 17.71 12.59
N PHE A 422 -16.45 16.65 12.35
CA PHE A 422 -15.66 16.01 13.40
C PHE A 422 -14.27 16.63 13.59
N GLU A 423 -13.79 16.59 14.83
CA GLU A 423 -12.49 17.12 15.25
C GLU A 423 -11.75 16.12 16.17
N ILE A 424 -10.44 15.98 15.94
CA ILE A 424 -9.50 15.27 16.82
C ILE A 424 -8.65 16.30 17.57
N SER A 425 -8.73 16.30 18.90
CA SER A 425 -7.96 17.21 19.74
C SER A 425 -7.56 16.58 21.08
N PHE A 426 -6.51 17.13 21.71
CA PHE A 426 -6.05 16.72 23.03
C PHE A 426 -6.80 17.48 24.12
N ASP A 427 -7.41 16.75 25.05
CA ASP A 427 -8.01 17.31 26.26
C ASP A 427 -7.01 17.28 27.42
N ALA A 428 -6.55 18.47 27.81
CA ALA A 428 -5.61 18.67 28.89
C ALA A 428 -6.15 18.28 30.28
N THR A 429 -7.47 18.24 30.46
CA THR A 429 -8.11 17.90 31.74
C THR A 429 -8.08 16.40 32.00
N SER A 430 -8.41 15.58 30.99
CA SER A 430 -8.36 14.12 31.10
C SER A 430 -7.00 13.51 30.73
N GLY A 431 -6.12 14.28 30.07
CA GLY A 431 -4.83 13.77 29.56
C GLY A 431 -4.99 12.81 28.37
N LYS A 432 -6.09 12.93 27.63
CA LYS A 432 -6.45 12.01 26.54
C LYS A 432 -6.73 12.76 25.25
N TRP A 433 -6.48 12.08 24.14
CA TRP A 433 -6.95 12.50 22.82
C TRP A 433 -8.43 12.14 22.66
N ARG A 434 -9.21 13.03 22.05
CA ARG A 434 -10.65 12.85 21.81
C ARG A 434 -10.99 13.13 20.35
N LEU A 435 -11.89 12.31 19.80
CA LEU A 435 -12.60 12.54 18.55
C LEU A 435 -14.01 13.02 18.90
N THR A 436 -14.45 14.17 18.39
CA THR A 436 -15.70 14.85 18.79
C THR A 436 -16.48 15.35 17.57
N ALA A 437 -17.82 15.42 17.66
CA ALA A 437 -18.70 15.88 16.56
C ALA A 437 -18.82 17.41 16.42
N ASP A 438 -18.42 18.15 17.45
CA ASP A 438 -18.38 19.62 17.47
C ASP A 438 -17.44 20.08 18.59
N ALA A 439 -16.58 21.06 18.30
CA ALA A 439 -15.61 21.65 19.22
C ALA A 439 -16.27 22.31 20.46
N SER A 440 -17.59 22.51 20.44
CA SER A 440 -18.38 23.07 21.54
C SER A 440 -18.88 22.04 22.57
N GLN A 441 -18.81 20.73 22.27
CA GLN A 441 -19.39 19.66 23.11
C GLN A 441 -18.32 18.68 23.62
N GLU A 442 -17.44 19.17 24.49
CA GLU A 442 -16.34 18.36 25.06
C GLU A 442 -16.81 17.10 25.81
N ASP A 443 -18.05 17.09 26.34
CA ASP A 443 -18.61 15.96 27.09
C ASP A 443 -19.24 14.84 26.22
N LYS A 444 -19.26 14.99 24.89
CA LYS A 444 -19.82 14.00 23.95
C LYS A 444 -18.80 13.56 22.90
N TRP A 445 -17.78 12.86 23.37
CA TRP A 445 -16.74 12.27 22.53
C TRP A 445 -17.20 10.94 21.90
N ILE A 446 -16.62 10.63 20.74
CA ILE A 446 -16.95 9.48 19.90
C ILE A 446 -15.88 8.40 20.01
N ALA A 447 -14.63 8.81 20.24
CA ALA A 447 -13.55 7.93 20.65
C ALA A 447 -12.55 8.70 21.53
N GLN A 448 -11.86 8.01 22.43
CA GLN A 448 -10.79 8.56 23.25
C GLN A 448 -9.55 7.65 23.25
N ALA A 449 -8.35 8.21 23.25
CA ALA A 449 -7.12 7.45 23.39
C ALA A 449 -6.24 8.06 24.47
N SER A 450 -5.62 7.22 25.30
CA SER A 450 -4.60 7.68 26.23
C SER A 450 -3.40 8.21 25.43
N GLY A 451 -3.01 9.46 25.68
CA GLY A 451 -1.80 10.00 25.09
C GLY A 451 -0.57 9.51 25.83
N ASP A 452 0.48 9.12 25.10
CA ASP A 452 1.83 9.41 25.60
C ASP A 452 2.08 10.93 25.48
N ASP A 453 3.17 11.45 26.03
CA ASP A 453 3.48 12.88 25.96
C ASP A 453 3.83 13.36 24.52
N SER A 454 3.43 12.62 23.49
CA SER A 454 3.59 12.96 22.08
C SER A 454 2.74 14.16 21.67
N PHE A 455 3.14 14.82 20.59
CA PHE A 455 2.49 16.02 20.04
C PHE A 455 1.32 15.71 19.09
N GLU A 456 1.05 14.43 18.82
CA GLU A 456 0.12 13.91 17.81
C GLU A 456 -0.82 12.86 18.41
N PRO A 457 -2.00 12.63 17.82
CA PRO A 457 -2.90 11.58 18.27
C PRO A 457 -2.27 10.18 18.18
N PRO A 458 -2.58 9.26 19.10
CA PRO A 458 -2.10 7.88 19.05
C PRO A 458 -2.63 7.19 17.79
N ARG A 459 -1.82 6.33 17.17
CA ARG A 459 -2.26 5.52 16.02
C ARG A 459 -3.12 4.31 16.42
N TYR A 460 -3.10 3.96 17.71
CA TYR A 460 -3.75 2.78 18.25
C TYR A 460 -4.25 3.09 19.67
N GLY A 461 -5.14 2.26 20.20
CA GLY A 461 -5.64 2.42 21.58
C GLY A 461 -6.77 3.43 21.72
N TRP A 462 -7.45 3.78 20.63
CA TRP A 462 -8.72 4.49 20.67
C TRP A 462 -9.82 3.58 21.21
N LEU A 463 -10.53 4.08 22.20
CA LEU A 463 -11.66 3.44 22.87
C LEU A 463 -12.93 4.18 22.44
N VAL A 464 -13.90 3.43 21.94
CA VAL A 464 -15.25 3.92 21.61
C VAL A 464 -16.13 3.82 22.88
N PRO A 465 -17.04 4.77 23.15
CA PRO A 465 -18.00 4.64 24.24
C PRO A 465 -18.84 3.37 24.06
N ARG A 466 -19.16 2.68 25.15
CA ARG A 466 -19.99 1.45 25.11
C ARG A 466 -21.34 1.65 24.44
N GLU A 467 -21.95 2.82 24.61
CA GLU A 467 -23.23 3.21 23.96
C GLU A 467 -23.17 3.18 22.43
N ARG A 468 -21.97 3.27 21.85
CA ARG A 468 -21.74 3.18 20.41
C ARG A 468 -21.25 1.80 19.95
N GLN A 469 -20.99 0.86 20.86
CA GLN A 469 -20.46 -0.47 20.53
C GLN A 469 -21.56 -1.52 20.27
N GLY A 470 -22.78 -1.08 19.96
CA GLY A 470 -23.92 -1.95 19.63
C GLY A 470 -24.80 -2.24 20.84
N ARG A 471 -26.11 -2.04 20.67
CA ARG A 471 -27.11 -2.22 21.72
C ARG A 471 -28.47 -2.64 21.17
N VAL A 472 -29.19 -3.44 21.95
CA VAL A 472 -30.49 -4.02 21.56
C VAL A 472 -31.52 -3.79 22.67
N PRO A 473 -32.75 -3.34 22.37
CA PRO A 473 -33.81 -3.27 23.38
C PRO A 473 -34.04 -4.61 24.09
N VAL A 474 -34.14 -4.62 25.43
CA VAL A 474 -34.27 -5.86 26.22
C VAL A 474 -35.46 -6.72 25.77
N LYS A 475 -36.58 -6.11 25.38
CA LYS A 475 -37.76 -6.82 24.89
C LYS A 475 -37.48 -7.60 23.60
N LEU A 476 -36.82 -6.96 22.64
CA LEU A 476 -36.43 -7.57 21.38
C LEU A 476 -35.42 -8.68 21.61
N PHE A 477 -34.39 -8.39 22.42
CA PHE A 477 -33.35 -9.36 22.80
C PHE A 477 -33.97 -10.64 23.40
N ARG A 478 -34.86 -10.51 24.39
CA ARG A 478 -35.52 -11.67 25.01
C ARG A 478 -36.36 -12.48 24.01
N SER A 479 -37.08 -11.81 23.11
CA SER A 479 -37.86 -12.47 22.06
C SER A 479 -36.98 -13.32 21.14
N VAL A 480 -35.82 -12.79 20.75
CA VAL A 480 -34.84 -13.51 19.92
C VAL A 480 -34.19 -14.66 20.70
N MET A 481 -33.74 -14.43 21.93
CA MET A 481 -33.12 -15.47 22.75
C MET A 481 -34.07 -16.64 23.02
N ALA A 482 -35.37 -16.38 23.20
CA ALA A 482 -36.38 -17.42 23.32
C ALA A 482 -36.53 -18.25 22.04
N LYS A 483 -36.51 -17.62 20.86
CA LYS A 483 -36.52 -18.32 19.55
C LYS A 483 -35.27 -19.18 19.34
N LEU A 484 -34.13 -18.76 19.87
CA LEU A 484 -32.88 -19.52 19.86
C LEU A 484 -32.82 -20.64 20.92
N GLY A 485 -33.90 -20.83 21.69
CA GLY A 485 -34.02 -21.91 22.66
C GLY A 485 -33.34 -21.65 24.01
N LEU A 486 -32.94 -20.41 24.31
CA LEU A 486 -32.34 -20.05 25.59
C LEU A 486 -33.41 -19.95 26.69
N SER A 487 -33.18 -20.61 27.83
CA SER A 487 -34.12 -20.58 28.95
C SER A 487 -34.25 -19.19 29.60
N ASN A 488 -35.41 -18.90 30.20
CA ASN A 488 -35.68 -17.61 30.83
C ASN A 488 -34.65 -17.25 31.92
N ASP A 489 -34.23 -18.21 32.75
CA ASP A 489 -33.23 -17.98 33.80
C ASP A 489 -31.89 -17.50 33.21
N LYS A 490 -31.50 -18.03 32.04
CA LYS A 490 -30.26 -17.63 31.35
C LYS A 490 -30.39 -16.31 30.63
N GLN A 491 -31.57 -16.01 30.09
CA GLN A 491 -31.87 -14.66 29.60
C GLN A 491 -31.77 -13.62 30.72
N ASP A 492 -32.25 -13.95 31.93
CA ASP A 492 -32.16 -13.06 33.09
C ASP A 492 -30.72 -12.84 33.54
N GLU A 493 -29.89 -13.88 33.53
CA GLU A 493 -28.44 -13.76 33.81
C GLU A 493 -27.75 -12.81 32.81
N LEU A 494 -28.05 -12.93 31.51
CA LEU A 494 -27.49 -12.06 30.46
C LEU A 494 -27.97 -10.62 30.59
N VAL A 495 -29.28 -10.41 30.77
CA VAL A 495 -29.85 -9.07 30.94
C VAL A 495 -29.27 -8.42 32.20
N LYS A 496 -29.09 -9.16 33.29
CA LYS A 496 -28.51 -8.62 34.52
C LYS A 496 -27.03 -8.21 34.35
N SER A 497 -26.27 -8.89 33.49
CA SER A 497 -24.84 -8.61 33.31
C SER A 497 -24.53 -7.58 32.23
N LEU A 498 -25.45 -7.41 31.25
CA LEU A 498 -25.21 -6.62 30.05
C LEU A 498 -26.24 -5.52 29.81
N ALA A 499 -27.38 -5.50 30.52
CA ALA A 499 -28.42 -4.50 30.29
C ALA A 499 -28.30 -3.30 31.22
N GLU A 500 -28.42 -2.12 30.63
CA GLU A 500 -28.42 -0.83 31.32
C GLU A 500 -29.39 0.12 30.61
N LYS A 501 -29.76 1.23 31.27
CA LYS A 501 -30.55 2.28 30.62
C LYS A 501 -29.62 3.32 30.01
N ALA A 502 -29.52 3.34 28.68
CA ALA A 502 -28.73 4.34 27.97
C ALA A 502 -29.31 5.75 28.15
N SER A 503 -28.44 6.77 28.05
CA SER A 503 -28.81 8.17 28.29
C SER A 503 -29.89 8.71 27.33
N ASP A 504 -30.00 8.14 26.13
CA ASP A 504 -30.91 8.51 25.05
C ASP A 504 -32.03 7.47 24.80
N ALA A 505 -32.13 6.42 25.62
CA ALA A 505 -33.11 5.34 25.46
C ALA A 505 -34.30 5.46 26.44
N GLU A 506 -35.49 5.14 25.95
CA GLU A 506 -36.72 5.12 26.76
C GLU A 506 -36.80 3.89 27.70
N GLU A 507 -36.25 2.75 27.25
CA GLU A 507 -36.26 1.45 27.93
C GLU A 507 -34.83 0.93 28.17
N GLU A 508 -34.67 -0.11 29.01
CA GLU A 508 -33.39 -0.81 29.17
C GLU A 508 -32.97 -1.53 27.88
N GLU A 509 -31.67 -1.52 27.63
CA GLU A 509 -31.04 -2.13 26.46
C GLU A 509 -29.91 -3.05 26.88
N VAL A 510 -29.74 -4.16 26.16
CA VAL A 510 -28.59 -5.06 26.28
C VAL A 510 -27.45 -4.52 25.42
N PHE A 511 -26.29 -4.28 26.03
CA PHE A 511 -25.10 -3.80 25.36
C PHE A 511 -24.22 -4.96 24.89
N ARG A 512 -23.59 -4.79 23.73
CA ARG A 512 -22.59 -5.76 23.23
C ARG A 512 -21.35 -5.80 24.13
N VAL A 513 -20.99 -4.64 24.70
CA VAL A 513 -19.90 -4.46 25.67
C VAL A 513 -20.48 -3.83 26.93
N GLY A 514 -20.63 -4.64 27.99
CA GLY A 514 -21.16 -4.22 29.29
C GLY A 514 -20.10 -3.64 30.22
N GLU A 515 -20.49 -3.40 31.47
CA GLU A 515 -19.63 -2.74 32.45
C GLU A 515 -18.39 -3.54 32.86
N SER A 516 -18.58 -4.84 33.05
CA SER A 516 -17.56 -5.77 33.56
C SER A 516 -17.31 -6.96 32.64
N THR A 517 -18.08 -7.12 31.57
CA THR A 517 -18.09 -8.29 30.68
C THR A 517 -18.58 -7.90 29.30
N THR A 518 -18.41 -8.78 28.31
CA THR A 518 -18.94 -8.60 26.96
C THR A 518 -19.99 -9.65 26.63
N PHE A 519 -20.86 -9.37 25.66
CA PHE A 519 -21.81 -10.37 25.16
C PHE A 519 -21.07 -11.61 24.67
N LEU A 520 -19.94 -11.44 23.96
CA LEU A 520 -19.08 -12.54 23.53
C LEU A 520 -18.62 -13.40 24.72
N ASP A 521 -18.15 -12.79 25.80
CA ASP A 521 -17.67 -13.52 26.99
C ASP A 521 -18.79 -14.31 27.67
N GLU A 522 -19.97 -13.69 27.87
CA GLU A 522 -21.09 -14.37 28.50
C GLU A 522 -21.68 -15.47 27.59
N TRP A 523 -21.74 -15.23 26.28
CA TRP A 523 -22.20 -16.22 25.31
C TRP A 523 -21.26 -17.43 25.24
N THR A 524 -19.95 -17.18 25.27
CA THR A 524 -18.93 -18.24 25.27
C THR A 524 -19.09 -19.18 26.48
N LYS A 525 -19.51 -18.66 27.64
CA LYS A 525 -19.81 -19.49 28.82
C LYS A 525 -21.01 -20.41 28.57
N LEU A 526 -22.07 -19.89 27.94
CA LEU A 526 -23.26 -20.67 27.58
C LEU A 526 -22.93 -21.75 26.52
N GLN A 527 -22.13 -21.41 25.51
CA GLN A 527 -21.66 -22.36 24.50
C GLN A 527 -20.78 -23.47 25.10
N THR A 528 -19.82 -23.11 25.97
CA THR A 528 -18.94 -24.06 26.65
C THR A 528 -19.75 -25.02 27.54
N ALA A 529 -20.81 -24.52 28.16
CA ALA A 529 -21.77 -25.32 28.93
C ALA A 529 -22.75 -26.13 28.05
N ARG A 530 -22.64 -26.06 26.72
CA ARG A 530 -23.53 -26.69 25.72
C ARG A 530 -25.00 -26.31 25.88
N GLN A 531 -25.27 -25.09 26.36
CA GLN A 531 -26.62 -24.57 26.57
C GLN A 531 -27.20 -23.91 25.31
N VAL A 532 -26.34 -23.52 24.38
CA VAL A 532 -26.68 -22.95 23.08
C VAL A 532 -25.78 -23.57 22.00
N GLN A 533 -26.30 -23.70 20.78
CA GLN A 533 -25.56 -24.26 19.65
C GLN A 533 -25.08 -23.21 18.64
N VAL A 534 -25.69 -22.01 18.66
CA VAL A 534 -25.30 -20.89 17.79
C VAL A 534 -24.17 -20.07 18.41
N THR A 535 -23.38 -19.42 17.57
CA THR A 535 -22.32 -18.47 17.93
C THR A 535 -22.88 -17.17 18.45
N SER A 536 -22.04 -16.37 19.13
CA SER A 536 -22.42 -15.04 19.59
C SER A 536 -22.78 -14.12 18.43
N GLU A 537 -22.06 -14.22 17.32
CA GLU A 537 -22.32 -13.41 16.12
C GLU A 537 -23.65 -13.81 15.48
N GLU A 538 -23.95 -15.10 15.32
CA GLU A 538 -25.25 -15.56 14.84
C GLU A 538 -26.41 -15.11 15.74
N ALA A 539 -26.21 -15.11 17.07
CA ALA A 539 -27.21 -14.64 18.02
C ALA A 539 -27.43 -13.12 17.94
N TRP A 540 -26.37 -12.35 17.69
CA TRP A 540 -26.44 -10.89 17.53
C TRP A 540 -27.03 -10.50 16.17
N GLU A 541 -26.67 -11.22 15.11
CA GLU A 541 -27.26 -11.10 13.76
C GLU A 541 -28.76 -11.39 13.79
N ALA A 542 -29.20 -12.39 14.57
CA ALA A 542 -30.61 -12.65 14.78
C ALA A 542 -31.35 -11.48 15.48
N CYS A 543 -30.65 -10.71 16.33
CA CYS A 543 -31.20 -9.48 16.90
C CYS A 543 -31.32 -8.36 15.87
N LEU A 544 -30.35 -8.22 14.99
CA LEU A 544 -30.39 -7.28 13.86
C LEU A 544 -31.57 -7.59 12.94
N GLN A 545 -31.69 -8.84 12.50
CA GLN A 545 -32.79 -9.30 11.65
C GLN A 545 -34.15 -9.06 12.32
N ALA A 546 -34.28 -9.36 13.61
CA ALA A 546 -35.54 -9.14 14.32
C ALA A 546 -35.92 -7.65 14.41
N ALA A 547 -34.94 -6.74 14.50
CA ALA A 547 -35.21 -5.30 14.47
C ALA A 547 -35.65 -4.83 13.08
N HIS A 548 -35.01 -5.34 12.03
CA HIS A 548 -35.43 -5.13 10.64
C HIS A 548 -36.88 -5.61 10.42
N ASP A 549 -37.23 -6.80 10.91
CA ASP A 549 -38.58 -7.35 10.85
C ASP A 549 -39.61 -6.44 11.56
N GLU A 550 -39.27 -5.87 12.73
CA GLU A 550 -40.12 -4.90 13.43
C GLU A 550 -40.35 -3.62 12.60
N VAL A 551 -39.31 -3.13 11.91
CA VAL A 551 -39.42 -1.99 11.01
C VAL A 551 -40.34 -2.31 9.82
N LEU A 552 -40.14 -3.46 9.16
CA LEU A 552 -41.01 -3.92 8.07
C LEU A 552 -42.46 -4.07 8.52
N ALA A 553 -42.69 -4.63 9.71
CA ALA A 553 -44.03 -4.78 10.28
C ALA A 553 -44.70 -3.43 10.53
N ARG A 554 -43.96 -2.46 11.12
CA ARG A 554 -44.46 -1.10 11.37
C ARG A 554 -44.88 -0.40 10.08
N LEU A 555 -44.17 -0.63 8.97
CA LEU A 555 -44.45 -0.02 7.67
C LEU A 555 -45.41 -0.82 6.78
N SER A 556 -45.89 -1.98 7.26
CA SER A 556 -46.72 -2.93 6.51
C SER A 556 -46.05 -3.49 5.24
N LEU A 557 -44.74 -3.72 5.30
CA LEU A 557 -43.89 -4.20 4.19
C LEU A 557 -43.34 -5.63 4.43
N GLN A 558 -44.03 -6.45 5.23
CA GLN A 558 -43.58 -7.81 5.61
C GLN A 558 -43.39 -8.81 4.44
N HIS A 559 -43.78 -8.44 3.22
CA HIS A 559 -43.73 -9.29 2.02
C HIS A 559 -42.69 -8.82 1.00
N VAL A 560 -41.82 -7.90 1.41
CA VAL A 560 -40.74 -7.36 0.57
C VAL A 560 -39.41 -7.92 1.03
N VAL A 561 -38.43 -7.96 0.12
CA VAL A 561 -37.04 -8.29 0.44
C VAL A 561 -36.22 -7.03 0.25
N VAL A 562 -35.47 -6.63 1.28
CA VAL A 562 -34.54 -5.51 1.21
C VAL A 562 -33.18 -6.05 0.76
N VAL A 563 -32.60 -5.38 -0.24
CA VAL A 563 -31.24 -5.60 -0.71
C VAL A 563 -30.47 -4.30 -0.46
N GLU A 564 -29.51 -4.34 0.45
CA GLU A 564 -28.73 -3.16 0.78
C GLU A 564 -27.24 -3.50 0.90
N THR A 565 -26.38 -2.51 0.67
CA THR A 565 -25.00 -2.61 1.14
C THR A 565 -24.98 -2.63 2.67
N PRO A 566 -24.23 -3.55 3.33
CA PRO A 566 -24.33 -3.79 4.77
C PRO A 566 -24.04 -2.59 5.69
N THR A 567 -23.31 -1.58 5.20
CA THR A 567 -23.00 -0.34 5.94
C THR A 567 -23.24 0.88 5.07
N HIS A 568 -23.91 1.90 5.60
CA HIS A 568 -24.22 3.14 4.89
C HIS A 568 -23.86 4.37 5.75
N PRO A 569 -23.12 5.36 5.21
CA PRO A 569 -22.38 5.32 3.95
C PRO A 569 -21.30 4.23 3.96
N TYR A 570 -20.93 3.67 2.80
CA TYR A 570 -19.96 2.58 2.73
C TYR A 570 -18.54 3.16 2.52
N PRO A 571 -17.50 2.68 3.23
CA PRO A 571 -16.15 3.22 3.09
C PRO A 571 -15.55 2.95 1.70
N ALA A 572 -14.73 3.86 1.17
CA ALA A 572 -13.93 3.62 -0.04
C ALA A 572 -12.86 2.53 0.20
N ARG A 573 -13.31 1.28 0.09
CA ARG A 573 -12.51 0.06 0.23
C ARG A 573 -13.02 -0.98 -0.76
N SER A 574 -12.12 -1.79 -1.29
CA SER A 574 -12.53 -2.85 -2.21
C SER A 574 -13.48 -3.79 -1.48
N HIS A 575 -14.66 -3.96 -2.06
CA HIS A 575 -15.71 -4.76 -1.47
C HIS A 575 -16.62 -5.32 -2.56
N SER A 576 -17.11 -6.52 -2.35
CA SER A 576 -18.12 -7.12 -3.21
C SER A 576 -18.98 -8.06 -2.38
N TRP A 577 -20.26 -8.10 -2.68
CA TRP A 577 -21.19 -9.07 -2.11
C TRP A 577 -22.16 -9.56 -3.17
N THR A 578 -22.76 -10.71 -2.90
CA THR A 578 -23.80 -11.29 -3.75
C THR A 578 -24.97 -11.72 -2.90
N GLN A 579 -26.16 -11.23 -3.22
CA GLN A 579 -27.39 -11.56 -2.52
C GLN A 579 -28.39 -12.16 -3.50
N ASP A 580 -28.81 -13.38 -3.23
CA ASP A 580 -29.89 -14.03 -3.96
C ASP A 580 -31.24 -13.66 -3.32
N VAL A 581 -32.19 -13.20 -4.13
CA VAL A 581 -33.54 -12.84 -3.73
C VAL A 581 -34.54 -13.80 -4.37
N HIS A 582 -35.44 -14.36 -3.56
CA HIS A 582 -36.54 -15.20 -4.01
C HIS A 582 -37.82 -14.84 -3.27
N ILE A 583 -38.93 -14.69 -4.01
CA ILE A 583 -40.25 -14.51 -3.44
C ILE A 583 -41.14 -15.65 -3.94
N ALA A 584 -41.33 -16.68 -3.11
CA ALA A 584 -42.00 -17.92 -3.49
C ALA A 584 -43.40 -17.72 -4.10
N SER A 585 -44.17 -16.74 -3.61
CA SER A 585 -45.51 -16.44 -4.10
C SER A 585 -45.55 -15.66 -5.42
N ALA A 586 -44.44 -15.09 -5.88
CA ALA A 586 -44.40 -14.24 -7.06
C ALA A 586 -44.21 -15.07 -8.34
N SER A 587 -44.76 -14.61 -9.47
CA SER A 587 -44.38 -15.10 -10.80
C SER A 587 -43.24 -14.29 -11.43
N LYS A 588 -43.12 -13.02 -11.02
CA LYS A 588 -42.13 -12.02 -11.46
C LYS A 588 -41.75 -11.13 -10.28
N LEU A 589 -40.52 -10.62 -10.24
CA LEU A 589 -40.09 -9.65 -9.22
C LEU A 589 -40.11 -8.22 -9.77
N ARG A 590 -40.40 -7.26 -8.90
CA ARG A 590 -40.20 -5.82 -9.14
C ARG A 590 -39.12 -5.30 -8.19
N VAL A 591 -38.09 -4.66 -8.74
CA VAL A 591 -37.01 -4.02 -7.99
C VAL A 591 -37.28 -2.52 -7.95
N ASN A 592 -37.33 -1.93 -6.75
CA ASN A 592 -37.54 -0.50 -6.54
C ASN A 592 -36.32 0.07 -5.81
N PHE A 593 -35.66 1.08 -6.37
CA PHE A 593 -34.51 1.72 -5.73
C PHE A 593 -34.95 2.92 -4.88
N SER A 594 -34.22 3.18 -3.80
CA SER A 594 -34.33 4.44 -3.06
C SER A 594 -33.64 5.57 -3.84
N SER A 595 -34.12 6.81 -3.67
CA SER A 595 -33.45 8.03 -4.14
C SER A 595 -32.05 8.24 -3.54
N ARG A 596 -31.70 7.45 -2.52
CA ARG A 596 -30.40 7.45 -1.86
C ARG A 596 -29.40 6.45 -2.45
N CYS A 597 -29.80 5.65 -3.43
CA CYS A 597 -28.85 4.85 -4.20
C CYS A 597 -27.95 5.80 -5.01
N GLN A 598 -26.68 5.93 -4.63
CA GLN A 598 -25.73 6.74 -5.39
C GLN A 598 -24.32 6.17 -5.23
N THR A 599 -23.81 5.50 -6.25
CA THR A 599 -22.39 5.19 -6.30
C THR A 599 -21.73 6.37 -7.04
N ASN A 600 -21.06 7.29 -6.35
CA ASN A 600 -20.59 8.56 -6.95
C ASN A 600 -19.61 8.42 -8.14
N ASP A 601 -19.14 7.21 -8.43
CA ASP A 601 -18.19 6.90 -9.50
C ASP A 601 -18.52 5.55 -10.18
N ASP A 602 -17.83 5.24 -11.28
CA ASP A 602 -17.91 3.95 -12.01
C ASP A 602 -17.14 2.82 -11.32
N CYS A 603 -16.43 3.16 -10.24
CA CYS A 603 -15.68 2.25 -9.39
C CYS A 603 -16.56 1.48 -8.39
N ALA A 604 -17.87 1.77 -8.31
CA ALA A 604 -18.84 0.98 -7.56
C ALA A 604 -20.09 0.70 -8.42
N SER A 605 -20.42 -0.59 -8.58
CA SER A 605 -21.49 -1.06 -9.44
C SER A 605 -22.40 -2.08 -8.76
N LEU A 606 -23.69 -2.05 -9.11
CA LEU A 606 -24.66 -3.09 -8.82
C LEU A 606 -25.15 -3.73 -10.11
N GLN A 607 -25.01 -5.04 -10.20
CA GLN A 607 -25.59 -5.86 -11.25
C GLN A 607 -26.77 -6.66 -10.70
N VAL A 608 -27.83 -6.81 -11.49
CA VAL A 608 -28.96 -7.70 -11.18
C VAL A 608 -29.06 -8.74 -12.29
N LEU A 609 -28.84 -9.99 -11.92
CA LEU A 609 -28.83 -11.14 -12.81
C LEU A 609 -30.09 -11.98 -12.59
N ALA A 610 -30.63 -12.56 -13.66
CA ALA A 610 -31.77 -13.47 -13.60
C ALA A 610 -31.49 -14.76 -14.39
N GLY A 611 -31.87 -15.91 -13.82
CA GLY A 611 -31.55 -17.23 -14.37
C GLY A 611 -30.37 -17.88 -13.65
N GLY A 612 -29.91 -19.04 -14.15
CA GLY A 612 -28.93 -19.87 -13.45
C GLY A 612 -29.46 -20.51 -12.16
N LEU A 613 -28.58 -21.19 -11.41
CA LEU A 613 -28.88 -21.77 -10.10
C LEU A 613 -28.32 -20.87 -8.99
N SER A 614 -29.20 -20.33 -8.15
CA SER A 614 -28.82 -19.51 -6.99
C SER A 614 -28.13 -20.36 -5.91
N LYS A 615 -27.09 -19.79 -5.26
CA LYS A 615 -26.34 -20.45 -4.18
C LYS A 615 -27.18 -20.64 -2.92
N SER A 616 -28.07 -19.71 -2.61
CA SER A 616 -28.97 -19.82 -1.44
C SER A 616 -30.11 -20.81 -1.66
N ALA A 617 -30.55 -21.00 -2.91
CA ALA A 617 -31.61 -21.92 -3.27
C ALA A 617 -31.11 -23.35 -3.54
N ALA A 618 -29.80 -23.53 -3.78
CA ALA A 618 -29.19 -24.84 -4.03
C ALA A 618 -29.00 -25.64 -2.75
N GLY A 619 -29.44 -26.89 -2.76
CA GLY A 619 -29.22 -27.84 -1.67
C GLY A 619 -28.74 -29.19 -2.17
N VAL A 620 -29.07 -30.25 -1.43
CA VAL A 620 -28.60 -31.61 -1.72
C VAL A 620 -29.01 -32.00 -3.15
N GLY A 621 -28.04 -32.41 -3.96
CA GLY A 621 -28.23 -32.74 -5.37
C GLY A 621 -27.78 -31.65 -6.35
N ALA A 622 -27.54 -30.41 -5.91
CA ALA A 622 -26.97 -29.38 -6.76
C ALA A 622 -25.53 -29.72 -7.18
N ARG A 623 -25.17 -29.49 -8.45
CA ARG A 623 -23.82 -29.71 -8.95
C ARG A 623 -22.96 -28.47 -8.74
N ALA A 624 -21.70 -28.68 -8.37
CA ALA A 624 -20.77 -27.60 -8.12
C ALA A 624 -19.39 -27.91 -8.70
N HIS A 625 -18.70 -26.84 -9.05
CA HIS A 625 -17.31 -26.81 -9.46
C HIS A 625 -16.50 -26.11 -8.37
N LEU A 626 -15.54 -26.82 -7.81
CA LEU A 626 -14.74 -26.37 -6.67
C LEU A 626 -13.41 -25.78 -7.15
N LYS A 627 -13.03 -24.62 -6.60
CA LYS A 627 -11.76 -23.96 -6.94
C LYS A 627 -10.73 -24.17 -5.83
N ALA A 628 -9.51 -24.53 -6.22
CA ALA A 628 -8.37 -24.60 -5.28
C ALA A 628 -8.03 -23.23 -4.69
N ILE A 629 -7.67 -23.19 -3.41
CA ILE A 629 -7.26 -21.94 -2.72
C ILE A 629 -5.93 -21.41 -3.27
N THR A 630 -5.02 -22.30 -3.63
CA THR A 630 -3.67 -21.96 -4.11
C THR A 630 -3.30 -22.80 -5.33
N GLY A 631 -3.99 -22.60 -6.46
CA GLY A 631 -3.67 -23.25 -7.73
C GLY A 631 -4.76 -23.06 -8.78
N PRO A 632 -4.47 -23.34 -10.06
CA PRO A 632 -5.48 -23.34 -11.12
C PRO A 632 -6.37 -24.58 -11.12
N ASP A 633 -6.08 -25.57 -10.26
CA ASP A 633 -6.75 -26.88 -10.24
C ASP A 633 -8.23 -26.75 -9.84
N GLN A 634 -9.08 -27.57 -10.47
CA GLN A 634 -10.52 -27.51 -10.42
C GLN A 634 -11.12 -28.93 -10.41
N VAL A 635 -12.20 -29.15 -9.65
CA VAL A 635 -12.88 -30.46 -9.57
C VAL A 635 -14.41 -30.29 -9.50
N HIS A 636 -15.17 -31.23 -10.08
CA HIS A 636 -16.62 -31.29 -9.92
C HIS A 636 -17.07 -32.11 -8.72
N GLY A 637 -18.26 -31.79 -8.23
CA GLY A 637 -18.93 -32.55 -7.19
C GLY A 637 -20.41 -32.23 -7.05
N THR A 638 -21.06 -32.95 -6.13
CA THR A 638 -22.49 -32.83 -5.84
C THR A 638 -22.68 -32.47 -4.37
N LEU A 639 -23.50 -31.45 -4.09
CA LEU A 639 -23.85 -31.07 -2.73
C LEU A 639 -24.56 -32.25 -2.03
N ALA A 640 -24.03 -32.66 -0.89
CA ALA A 640 -24.44 -33.87 -0.17
C ALA A 640 -25.10 -33.58 1.18
N GLY A 641 -24.95 -32.35 1.70
CA GLY A 641 -25.52 -31.92 2.97
C GLY A 641 -24.82 -30.67 3.51
N GLN A 642 -25.19 -30.26 4.73
CA GLN A 642 -24.56 -29.16 5.44
C GLN A 642 -23.70 -29.68 6.60
N ALA A 643 -22.55 -29.05 6.81
CA ALA A 643 -21.69 -29.19 7.98
C ALA A 643 -22.03 -28.12 9.03
N GLU A 644 -21.43 -28.22 10.22
CA GLU A 644 -21.54 -27.21 11.27
C GLU A 644 -21.15 -25.80 10.76
N GLY A 645 -21.93 -24.79 11.14
CA GLY A 645 -21.71 -23.40 10.73
C GLY A 645 -22.17 -23.07 9.30
N GLY A 646 -23.17 -23.79 8.77
CA GLY A 646 -23.81 -23.46 7.49
C GLY A 646 -22.97 -23.74 6.23
N LYS A 647 -21.90 -24.53 6.37
CA LYS A 647 -21.00 -24.88 5.27
C LYS A 647 -21.57 -26.06 4.48
N TRP A 648 -21.31 -26.11 3.18
CA TRP A 648 -21.75 -27.21 2.32
C TRP A 648 -20.73 -28.35 2.33
N ILE A 649 -21.22 -29.58 2.47
CA ILE A 649 -20.45 -30.81 2.22
C ILE A 649 -20.68 -31.19 0.76
N VAL A 650 -19.60 -31.25 -0.02
CA VAL A 650 -19.65 -31.61 -1.43
C VAL A 650 -18.96 -32.94 -1.65
N ASN A 651 -19.67 -33.92 -2.22
CA ASN A 651 -19.11 -35.19 -2.66
C ASN A 651 -18.39 -34.96 -4.00
N ILE A 652 -17.08 -35.19 -4.03
CA ILE A 652 -16.24 -35.01 -5.23
C ILE A 652 -16.42 -36.22 -6.16
N ASP A 653 -16.54 -35.96 -7.45
CA ASP A 653 -16.67 -36.99 -8.48
C ASP A 653 -15.35 -37.77 -8.64
N LYS A 654 -15.43 -39.10 -8.78
CA LYS A 654 -14.24 -39.99 -8.79
C LYS A 654 -13.57 -40.14 -10.16
N ASP A 655 -14.29 -39.92 -11.25
CA ASP A 655 -13.91 -40.38 -12.60
C ASP A 655 -13.64 -39.25 -13.61
N GLU A 656 -13.20 -38.06 -13.18
CA GLU A 656 -12.85 -37.02 -14.14
C GLU A 656 -11.41 -37.16 -14.65
N SER A 657 -11.26 -37.33 -15.97
CA SER A 657 -9.96 -37.41 -16.67
C SER A 657 -9.13 -36.13 -16.59
N GLU A 658 -9.71 -35.03 -16.10
CA GLU A 658 -9.14 -33.69 -16.10
C GLU A 658 -8.57 -33.26 -14.73
N ILE A 659 -8.80 -34.04 -13.66
CA ILE A 659 -8.26 -33.71 -12.34
C ILE A 659 -6.73 -33.75 -12.41
N CYS A 660 -6.08 -32.61 -12.16
CA CYS A 660 -4.63 -32.45 -12.16
C CYS A 660 -4.13 -31.97 -10.79
N GLY A 661 -2.81 -32.01 -10.59
CA GLY A 661 -2.16 -31.39 -9.44
C GLY A 661 -2.50 -32.03 -8.08
N CYS A 662 -2.66 -31.20 -7.06
CA CYS A 662 -2.76 -31.67 -5.67
C CYS A 662 -4.03 -32.47 -5.37
N PHE A 663 -5.10 -32.29 -6.16
CA PHE A 663 -6.35 -33.06 -6.03
C PHE A 663 -6.18 -34.51 -6.50
N ARG A 664 -5.49 -34.73 -7.63
CA ARG A 664 -5.25 -36.08 -8.18
C ARG A 664 -4.39 -36.92 -7.23
N GLU A 665 -3.25 -36.36 -6.81
CA GLU A 665 -2.30 -37.03 -5.91
C GLU A 665 -2.98 -37.48 -4.61
N TRP A 666 -3.94 -36.69 -4.11
CA TRP A 666 -4.69 -37.01 -2.91
C TRP A 666 -5.75 -38.11 -3.15
N LEU A 667 -6.56 -38.02 -4.22
CA LEU A 667 -7.57 -39.03 -4.57
C LEU A 667 -6.95 -40.42 -4.77
N ASP A 668 -5.81 -40.47 -5.47
CA ASP A 668 -5.09 -41.72 -5.76
C ASP A 668 -4.50 -42.36 -4.50
N SER A 669 -4.14 -41.55 -3.48
CA SER A 669 -3.58 -42.05 -2.22
C SER A 669 -4.63 -42.66 -1.25
N ASN A 670 -5.92 -42.37 -1.46
CA ASN A 670 -7.02 -42.73 -0.56
C ASN A 670 -7.96 -43.80 -1.12
N GLN A 671 -7.45 -44.73 -1.94
CA GLN A 671 -8.19 -45.86 -2.55
C GLN A 671 -8.72 -46.93 -1.55
N SER A 672 -9.17 -46.53 -0.36
CA SER A 672 -9.90 -47.41 0.54
C SER A 672 -11.32 -47.65 0.00
N PRO A 673 -11.75 -48.90 -0.23
CA PRO A 673 -13.09 -49.21 -0.71
C PRO A 673 -14.16 -48.65 0.24
N GLY A 674 -15.06 -47.80 -0.26
CA GLY A 674 -16.24 -47.33 0.47
C GLY A 674 -16.18 -45.94 1.11
N ARG A 675 -15.06 -45.19 1.01
CA ARG A 675 -15.03 -43.77 1.43
C ARG A 675 -15.45 -42.85 0.28
N ASN A 676 -16.40 -41.94 0.55
CA ASN A 676 -16.72 -40.82 -0.34
C ASN A 676 -15.74 -39.67 -0.06
N CYS A 677 -15.20 -39.05 -1.10
CA CYS A 677 -14.30 -37.92 -0.96
C CYS A 677 -15.14 -36.67 -0.78
N THR A 678 -15.06 -36.01 0.38
CA THR A 678 -15.86 -34.81 0.66
C THR A 678 -15.00 -33.57 0.86
N ALA A 679 -15.54 -32.43 0.43
CA ALA A 679 -14.98 -31.11 0.68
C ALA A 679 -15.97 -30.25 1.48
N VAL A 680 -15.45 -29.35 2.31
CA VAL A 680 -16.25 -28.36 3.03
C VAL A 680 -16.11 -27.01 2.34
N CYS A 681 -17.24 -26.53 1.82
CA CYS A 681 -17.35 -25.31 1.04
C CYS A 681 -18.09 -24.24 1.84
N ALA A 682 -17.63 -22.99 1.75
CA ALA A 682 -18.35 -21.85 2.32
C ALA A 682 -19.18 -21.19 1.21
N MET A 683 -20.37 -20.68 1.55
CA MET A 683 -21.15 -19.86 0.60
C MET A 683 -20.35 -18.64 0.14
N GLU A 684 -19.64 -18.01 1.09
CA GLU A 684 -18.64 -16.97 0.85
C GLU A 684 -17.28 -17.41 1.39
N ALA A 685 -16.36 -17.78 0.50
CA ALA A 685 -15.00 -18.15 0.89
C ALA A 685 -14.18 -16.90 1.25
N LYS A 686 -13.69 -16.85 2.49
CA LYS A 686 -12.81 -15.81 3.02
C LYS A 686 -11.43 -16.40 3.27
N VAL A 687 -10.39 -15.69 2.83
CA VAL A 687 -8.99 -16.06 3.06
C VAL A 687 -8.32 -14.93 3.83
N VAL A 688 -7.77 -15.27 4.99
CA VAL A 688 -7.12 -14.32 5.89
C VAL A 688 -5.68 -14.72 6.12
N LYS A 689 -4.74 -13.82 5.85
CA LYS A 689 -3.31 -14.02 6.09
C LYS A 689 -2.91 -13.31 7.38
N ILE A 690 -2.45 -14.07 8.37
CA ILE A 690 -2.03 -13.55 9.68
C ILE A 690 -0.52 -13.56 9.77
N LYS A 691 0.07 -12.42 10.13
CA LYS A 691 1.47 -12.29 10.47
C LYS A 691 1.63 -12.25 11.99
N TYR A 692 2.17 -13.31 12.56
CA TYR A 692 2.63 -13.30 13.95
C TYR A 692 4.01 -12.63 13.97
N SER A 693 4.21 -11.61 14.80
CA SER A 693 5.51 -10.92 14.90
C SER A 693 6.48 -11.65 15.83
N SER A 694 7.73 -11.20 15.90
CA SER A 694 8.70 -11.76 16.85
C SER A 694 8.22 -11.57 18.29
N GLY A 695 8.16 -12.66 19.06
CA GLY A 695 7.64 -12.67 20.42
C GLY A 695 6.12 -12.92 20.55
N GLN A 696 5.37 -12.97 19.46
CA GLN A 696 3.96 -13.37 19.45
C GLN A 696 3.83 -14.81 18.93
N LYS A 697 3.40 -15.73 19.79
CA LYS A 697 3.20 -17.13 19.43
C LYS A 697 1.78 -17.38 18.95
N ILE A 698 1.60 -18.37 18.07
CA ILE A 698 0.27 -18.77 17.62
C ILE A 698 -0.60 -19.23 18.80
N GLY A 699 -0.01 -19.99 19.73
CA GLY A 699 -0.67 -20.51 20.93
C GLY A 699 -1.02 -19.45 21.98
N ASP A 700 -0.54 -18.21 21.83
CA ASP A 700 -0.96 -17.10 22.71
C ASP A 700 -2.45 -16.80 22.55
N GLU A 701 -3.03 -17.09 21.38
CA GLU A 701 -4.45 -16.93 21.12
C GLU A 701 -5.15 -18.24 20.69
N ILE A 702 -4.52 -19.10 19.88
CA ILE A 702 -5.16 -20.32 19.36
C ILE A 702 -4.97 -21.46 20.36
N ALA A 703 -6.06 -22.06 20.81
CA ALA A 703 -6.02 -23.15 21.79
C ALA A 703 -5.50 -24.48 21.22
N GLY A 704 -5.66 -24.70 19.91
CA GLY A 704 -5.17 -25.88 19.22
C GLY A 704 -5.77 -26.05 17.82
N PHE A 705 -5.38 -27.14 17.16
CA PHE A 705 -5.94 -27.56 15.87
C PHE A 705 -6.66 -28.90 16.01
N THR A 706 -7.86 -28.99 15.46
CA THR A 706 -8.63 -30.24 15.32
C THR A 706 -8.41 -30.84 13.95
N PHE A 707 -8.41 -32.18 13.87
CA PHE A 707 -8.26 -32.90 12.62
C PHE A 707 -9.53 -33.70 12.31
N ASN A 708 -10.10 -33.53 11.11
CA ASN A 708 -11.28 -34.25 10.65
C ASN A 708 -10.93 -35.24 9.52
N GLU A 709 -11.01 -36.54 9.81
CA GLU A 709 -10.76 -37.61 8.84
C GLU A 709 -11.80 -37.70 7.71
N ALA A 710 -13.00 -37.15 7.92
CA ALA A 710 -14.07 -37.19 6.94
C ALA A 710 -13.98 -36.06 5.89
N SER A 711 -13.19 -35.00 6.15
CA SER A 711 -13.04 -33.81 5.29
C SER A 711 -11.59 -33.61 4.84
N PRO A 712 -11.07 -34.52 4.03
CA PRO A 712 -9.63 -34.64 3.80
C PRO A 712 -9.04 -33.52 2.93
N MET A 713 -9.87 -32.74 2.23
CA MET A 713 -9.47 -31.52 1.52
C MET A 713 -9.20 -30.34 2.45
N THR A 714 -9.81 -30.34 3.63
CA THR A 714 -9.72 -29.29 4.64
C THR A 714 -9.47 -29.91 6.03
N PRO A 715 -8.37 -30.65 6.21
CA PRO A 715 -8.27 -31.61 7.31
C PRO A 715 -8.05 -30.98 8.68
N PHE A 716 -7.42 -29.80 8.76
CA PHE A 716 -7.07 -29.14 10.02
C PHE A 716 -7.86 -27.85 10.19
N SER A 717 -8.59 -27.75 11.31
CA SER A 717 -9.35 -26.56 11.70
C SER A 717 -8.91 -26.01 13.05
N VAL A 718 -9.16 -24.72 13.29
CA VAL A 718 -8.95 -24.05 14.57
C VAL A 718 -9.90 -24.64 15.61
N ALA A 719 -9.35 -25.22 16.68
CA ALA A 719 -10.14 -25.87 17.74
C ALA A 719 -10.90 -24.86 18.60
N GLY A 720 -10.38 -23.63 18.72
CA GLY A 720 -10.89 -22.57 19.59
C GLY A 720 -9.77 -21.61 19.98
N PHE A 721 -10.09 -20.65 20.85
CA PHE A 721 -9.15 -19.63 21.32
C PHE A 721 -8.91 -19.75 22.83
N SER A 722 -7.66 -19.60 23.24
CA SER A 722 -7.23 -19.65 24.64
C SER A 722 -7.35 -18.28 25.33
N LYS A 723 -7.28 -17.19 24.57
CA LYS A 723 -7.41 -15.80 25.04
C LYS A 723 -8.04 -14.90 23.96
N PRO A 724 -8.90 -13.93 24.32
CA PRO A 724 -9.48 -12.98 23.38
C PRO A 724 -8.45 -11.93 22.89
N GLY A 725 -8.70 -11.34 21.71
CA GLY A 725 -7.97 -10.17 21.21
C GLY A 725 -6.62 -10.44 20.53
N GLY A 726 -6.35 -11.69 20.12
CA GLY A 726 -5.14 -12.03 19.37
C GLY A 726 -5.20 -11.63 17.88
N PRO A 727 -4.05 -11.67 17.17
CA PRO A 727 -3.95 -11.26 15.76
C PRO A 727 -4.94 -11.92 14.80
N ALA A 728 -5.23 -13.21 14.97
CA ALA A 728 -6.18 -13.93 14.12
C ALA A 728 -7.63 -13.52 14.41
N GLN A 729 -7.99 -13.38 15.70
CA GLN A 729 -9.33 -12.93 16.09
C GLN A 729 -9.59 -11.49 15.62
N LEU A 730 -8.62 -10.60 15.77
CA LEU A 730 -8.69 -9.21 15.28
C LEU A 730 -8.84 -9.12 13.75
N LYS A 731 -8.50 -10.18 13.04
CA LYS A 731 -8.66 -10.30 11.59
C LYS A 731 -9.85 -11.19 11.19
N GLY A 732 -10.72 -11.54 12.14
CA GLY A 732 -11.98 -12.25 11.88
C GLY A 732 -11.85 -13.76 11.70
N VAL A 733 -10.78 -14.39 12.21
CA VAL A 733 -10.66 -15.86 12.24
C VAL A 733 -11.44 -16.41 13.43
N PHE A 734 -12.27 -17.43 13.20
CA PHE A 734 -13.09 -18.08 14.22
C PHE A 734 -12.74 -19.57 14.42
N ALA A 735 -13.27 -20.17 15.48
CA ALA A 735 -13.21 -21.63 15.66
C ALA A 735 -13.88 -22.33 14.46
N GLY A 736 -13.32 -23.46 14.01
CA GLY A 736 -13.78 -24.17 12.82
C GLY A 736 -13.29 -23.60 11.47
N TRP A 737 -12.48 -22.52 11.47
CA TRP A 737 -11.74 -22.10 10.29
C TRP A 737 -10.59 -23.06 9.99
N PHE A 738 -10.29 -23.29 8.71
CA PHE A 738 -9.27 -24.21 8.25
C PHE A 738 -7.91 -23.52 8.08
N VAL A 739 -6.85 -24.29 8.23
CA VAL A 739 -5.47 -23.86 7.96
C VAL A 739 -5.06 -24.29 6.55
N ASP A 740 -4.46 -23.39 5.78
CA ASP A 740 -3.88 -23.74 4.48
C ASP A 740 -2.60 -24.55 4.66
N VAL A 741 -2.78 -25.87 4.68
CA VAL A 741 -1.70 -26.83 4.90
C VAL A 741 -0.67 -26.79 3.77
N ILE A 742 -1.09 -26.50 2.53
CA ILE A 742 -0.21 -26.45 1.35
C ILE A 742 0.71 -25.23 1.42
N ALA A 743 0.17 -24.07 1.78
CA ALA A 743 0.98 -22.88 2.03
C ALA A 743 1.91 -23.08 3.24
N LEU A 744 1.40 -23.70 4.29
CA LEU A 744 2.12 -23.93 5.54
C LEU A 744 3.38 -24.80 5.36
N ILE A 745 3.29 -25.93 4.65
CA ILE A 745 4.44 -26.82 4.41
C ILE A 745 5.55 -26.17 3.57
N LYS A 746 5.25 -25.10 2.84
CA LYS A 746 6.24 -24.34 2.05
C LYS A 746 7.07 -23.38 2.91
N LEU A 747 6.61 -23.03 4.12
CA LEU A 747 7.27 -22.05 4.98
C LEU A 747 8.55 -22.58 5.60
N LYS A 748 9.62 -21.77 5.57
CA LYS A 748 10.92 -22.12 6.15
C LYS A 748 10.83 -22.46 7.64
N LYS A 749 10.04 -21.71 8.41
CA LYS A 749 9.85 -21.96 9.86
C LYS A 749 9.08 -23.23 10.16
N PHE A 750 8.14 -23.60 9.30
CA PHE A 750 7.44 -24.87 9.44
C PHE A 750 8.35 -26.05 9.12
N LYS A 751 9.18 -25.90 8.08
CA LYS A 751 10.23 -26.87 7.72
C LYS A 751 11.27 -27.03 8.82
N SER A 752 11.65 -25.96 9.53
CA SER A 752 12.66 -26.04 10.61
C SER A 752 12.20 -26.74 11.89
N LEU A 753 10.94 -27.19 11.99
CA LEU A 753 10.45 -28.02 13.10
C LEU A 753 10.93 -29.48 12.95
N GLU A 754 12.24 -29.72 12.85
CA GLU A 754 12.88 -31.04 12.66
C GLU A 754 13.49 -31.57 13.97
N GLY A 755 13.40 -32.89 14.23
CA GLY A 755 13.98 -33.52 15.43
C GLY A 755 13.40 -34.92 15.76
N GLU A 756 13.97 -35.59 16.78
CA GLU A 756 13.50 -36.91 17.25
C GLU A 756 12.00 -36.88 17.58
N GLY A 757 11.20 -37.65 16.83
CA GLY A 757 9.76 -37.79 17.02
C GLY A 757 8.86 -37.15 15.95
N PHE A 758 9.40 -36.30 15.05
CA PHE A 758 8.61 -35.56 14.04
C PHE A 758 8.84 -35.97 12.56
N GLY A 759 9.95 -36.64 12.24
CA GLY A 759 10.29 -37.06 10.86
C GLY A 759 10.64 -35.90 9.90
N GLU A 760 10.86 -36.21 8.62
CA GLU A 760 11.05 -35.21 7.56
C GLU A 760 9.78 -34.36 7.35
N ALA A 761 9.95 -33.09 6.99
CA ALA A 761 8.81 -32.22 6.66
C ALA A 761 8.15 -32.66 5.34
N PRO A 762 6.84 -32.88 5.31
CA PRO A 762 6.17 -33.36 4.10
C PRO A 762 6.17 -32.31 2.99
N LYS A 763 6.29 -32.77 1.76
CA LYS A 763 6.39 -31.94 0.56
C LYS A 763 5.06 -31.75 -0.16
N ASN A 764 4.12 -32.68 0.03
CA ASN A 764 2.81 -32.69 -0.61
C ASN A 764 1.77 -33.37 0.30
N LEU A 765 0.50 -33.38 -0.14
CA LEU A 765 -0.61 -33.97 0.61
C LEU A 765 -0.49 -35.50 0.75
N ALA A 766 0.09 -36.19 -0.23
CA ALA A 766 0.28 -37.63 -0.19
C ALA A 766 1.24 -38.05 0.95
N GLU A 767 2.33 -37.30 1.15
CA GLU A 767 3.26 -37.51 2.27
C GLU A 767 2.61 -37.20 3.63
N ILE A 768 1.70 -36.21 3.70
CA ILE A 768 0.89 -35.94 4.90
C ILE A 768 -0.04 -37.11 5.19
N ALA A 769 -0.75 -37.63 4.18
CA ALA A 769 -1.67 -38.75 4.31
C ALA A 769 -0.93 -40.03 4.75
N ALA A 770 0.26 -40.28 4.22
CA ALA A 770 1.09 -41.44 4.56
C ALA A 770 1.60 -41.43 6.02
N ASN A 771 1.72 -40.25 6.65
CA ASN A 771 2.16 -40.11 8.04
C ASN A 771 1.35 -39.05 8.82
N ILE A 772 0.04 -39.28 8.90
CA ILE A 772 -0.87 -38.31 9.51
C ILE A 772 -0.59 -38.05 11.00
N GLU A 773 -0.17 -39.08 11.74
CA GLU A 773 0.16 -38.95 13.17
C GLU A 773 1.41 -38.11 13.41
N GLY A 774 2.43 -38.24 12.55
CA GLY A 774 3.60 -37.36 12.57
C GLY A 774 3.22 -35.91 12.25
N PHE A 775 2.29 -35.72 11.31
CA PHE A 775 1.82 -34.40 10.94
C PHE A 775 0.97 -33.73 12.05
N LYS A 776 0.08 -34.47 12.72
CA LYS A 776 -0.67 -33.99 13.90
C LYS A 776 0.28 -33.47 15.00
N LYS A 777 1.36 -34.19 15.28
CA LYS A 777 2.38 -33.75 16.25
C LYS A 777 3.04 -32.44 15.83
N ARG A 778 3.36 -32.29 14.54
CA ARG A 778 3.95 -31.07 13.99
C ARG A 778 2.98 -29.87 14.06
N MET A 779 1.69 -30.10 13.81
CA MET A 779 0.64 -29.08 13.96
C MET A 779 0.51 -28.61 15.42
N ASN A 780 0.69 -29.48 16.41
CA ASN A 780 0.73 -29.06 17.81
C ASN A 780 1.98 -28.23 18.13
N ALA A 781 3.14 -28.59 17.59
CA ALA A 781 4.38 -27.81 17.76
C ALA A 781 4.29 -26.41 17.14
N LEU A 782 3.43 -26.22 16.13
CA LEU A 782 3.20 -24.93 15.50
C LEU A 782 2.69 -23.86 16.48
N LEU A 783 1.97 -24.25 17.54
CA LEU A 783 1.45 -23.32 18.55
C LEU A 783 2.57 -22.53 19.24
N GLU A 784 3.78 -23.07 19.34
CA GLU A 784 4.91 -22.42 19.99
C GLU A 784 5.73 -21.51 19.06
N VAL A 785 5.36 -21.41 17.78
CA VAL A 785 6.10 -20.67 16.75
C VAL A 785 5.68 -19.19 16.72
N SER A 786 6.65 -18.30 16.56
CA SER A 786 6.48 -16.85 16.34
C SER A 786 7.18 -16.39 15.05
N ASP A 787 6.91 -15.16 14.59
CA ASP A 787 7.48 -14.60 13.34
C ASP A 787 7.21 -15.53 12.13
N ILE A 788 5.92 -15.84 11.93
CA ILE A 788 5.42 -16.74 10.89
C ILE A 788 4.13 -16.17 10.28
N ASN A 789 3.95 -16.39 8.97
CA ASN A 789 2.73 -16.03 8.25
C ASN A 789 1.87 -17.27 8.08
N VAL A 790 0.67 -17.29 8.67
CA VAL A 790 -0.28 -18.40 8.55
C VAL A 790 -1.50 -17.93 7.78
N THR A 791 -1.93 -18.73 6.81
CA THR A 791 -3.14 -18.46 6.02
C THR A 791 -4.28 -19.32 6.57
N PHE A 792 -5.39 -18.67 6.91
CA PHE A 792 -6.63 -19.31 7.34
C PHE A 792 -7.72 -19.08 6.30
N TYR A 793 -8.66 -20.01 6.21
CA TYR A 793 -9.85 -19.86 5.36
C TYR A 793 -11.07 -20.53 6.00
N ASN A 794 -12.27 -20.04 5.70
CA ASN A 794 -13.51 -20.56 6.30
C ASN A 794 -14.12 -21.76 5.54
N GLY A 795 -13.74 -21.97 4.27
CA GLY A 795 -14.13 -23.10 3.42
C GLY A 795 -13.61 -22.92 1.99
N LEU A 796 -13.72 -23.95 1.14
CA LEU A 796 -13.40 -23.80 -0.29
C LEU A 796 -14.45 -22.93 -0.99
N ASP A 797 -14.00 -22.16 -1.98
CA ASP A 797 -14.89 -21.49 -2.91
C ASP A 797 -15.45 -22.50 -3.93
N PHE A 798 -16.71 -22.32 -4.28
CA PHE A 798 -17.38 -23.15 -5.27
C PHE A 798 -18.31 -22.31 -6.15
N GLN A 799 -18.47 -22.77 -7.38
CA GLN A 799 -19.39 -22.24 -8.35
C GLN A 799 -20.42 -23.31 -8.68
N LEU A 800 -21.71 -22.99 -8.60
CA LEU A 800 -22.74 -23.94 -8.99
C LEU A 800 -22.72 -24.11 -10.51
N LEU A 801 -22.90 -25.36 -10.93
CA LEU A 801 -23.14 -25.69 -12.33
C LEU A 801 -24.65 -25.57 -12.59
N PRO A 802 -25.09 -25.22 -13.81
CA PRO A 802 -26.49 -25.14 -14.18
C PRO A 802 -27.10 -26.53 -14.38
N VAL A 803 -26.80 -27.47 -13.48
CA VAL A 803 -27.26 -28.86 -13.52
C VAL A 803 -27.51 -29.31 -12.08
N CYS A 804 -28.61 -30.00 -11.86
CA CYS A 804 -28.96 -30.62 -10.59
C CYS A 804 -29.20 -32.12 -10.80
N ALA A 805 -28.81 -32.92 -9.82
CA ALA A 805 -29.03 -34.35 -9.75
C ALA A 805 -30.05 -34.65 -8.64
N ALA A 806 -31.31 -34.86 -9.02
CA ALA A 806 -32.38 -35.22 -8.09
C ALA A 806 -32.48 -36.74 -7.98
N ASP A 807 -32.11 -37.28 -6.82
CA ASP A 807 -32.05 -38.73 -6.57
C ASP A 807 -33.36 -39.23 -5.91
N TYR A 808 -34.20 -39.93 -6.68
CA TYR A 808 -35.46 -40.51 -6.21
C TYR A 808 -35.30 -41.95 -5.72
N LYS A 809 -34.19 -42.27 -5.02
CA LYS A 809 -33.90 -43.62 -4.53
C LYS A 809 -35.04 -44.27 -3.74
N ASP A 810 -35.69 -43.50 -2.86
CA ASP A 810 -36.74 -43.96 -1.94
C ASP A 810 -38.10 -43.26 -2.18
N ALA A 811 -38.29 -42.62 -3.35
CA ALA A 811 -39.50 -41.85 -3.70
C ALA A 811 -39.89 -42.02 -5.18
N SER A 812 -41.12 -41.66 -5.56
CA SER A 812 -41.51 -41.51 -6.96
C SER A 812 -41.36 -40.06 -7.41
N ILE A 813 -41.01 -39.84 -8.68
CA ILE A 813 -41.02 -38.49 -9.27
C ILE A 813 -42.40 -37.83 -9.12
N SER A 814 -43.47 -38.62 -9.22
CA SER A 814 -44.85 -38.17 -9.09
C SER A 814 -45.24 -37.65 -7.70
N ASP A 815 -44.46 -37.98 -6.66
CA ASP A 815 -44.70 -37.51 -5.30
C ASP A 815 -44.33 -36.02 -5.13
N GLU A 816 -43.45 -35.52 -5.99
CA GLU A 816 -42.92 -34.15 -5.96
C GLU A 816 -43.32 -33.33 -7.20
N ILE A 817 -43.17 -33.89 -8.40
CA ILE A 817 -43.42 -33.18 -9.66
C ILE A 817 -44.84 -33.47 -10.14
N ASN A 818 -45.67 -32.41 -10.17
CA ASN A 818 -47.09 -32.54 -10.50
C ASN A 818 -47.36 -32.61 -12.01
N GLY A 819 -46.38 -32.24 -12.84
CA GLY A 819 -46.52 -32.33 -14.29
C GLY A 819 -45.28 -31.87 -15.08
N PHE A 820 -45.26 -32.32 -16.33
CA PHE A 820 -44.28 -31.90 -17.34
C PHE A 820 -44.99 -31.32 -18.56
N ASN A 821 -44.35 -30.35 -19.21
CA ASN A 821 -44.77 -29.78 -20.48
C ASN A 821 -43.72 -30.06 -21.54
N SER A 822 -44.10 -30.77 -22.60
CA SER A 822 -43.24 -31.10 -23.74
C SER A 822 -43.38 -30.01 -24.80
N THR A 823 -42.44 -29.06 -24.84
CA THR A 823 -42.44 -27.96 -25.83
C THR A 823 -41.05 -27.80 -26.44
N GLY A 824 -40.98 -27.79 -27.77
CA GLY A 824 -39.71 -27.57 -28.50
C GLY A 824 -38.70 -28.73 -28.38
N GLY A 825 -39.16 -29.96 -28.11
CA GLY A 825 -38.27 -31.12 -27.94
C GLY A 825 -37.62 -31.22 -26.55
N VAL A 826 -38.09 -30.43 -25.59
CA VAL A 826 -37.59 -30.37 -24.21
C VAL A 826 -38.73 -30.65 -23.24
N LEU A 827 -38.43 -31.38 -22.17
CA LEU A 827 -39.39 -31.77 -21.15
C LEU A 827 -39.28 -30.85 -19.93
N LYS A 828 -40.16 -29.84 -19.84
CA LYS A 828 -40.13 -28.80 -18.80
C LYS A 828 -41.03 -29.13 -17.60
N ILE A 829 -40.59 -28.84 -16.38
CA ILE A 829 -41.40 -28.98 -15.17
C ILE A 829 -42.47 -27.89 -15.16
N SER A 830 -43.75 -28.29 -15.12
CA SER A 830 -44.86 -27.34 -15.06
C SER A 830 -45.18 -26.88 -13.64
N GLY A 831 -44.85 -27.68 -12.61
CA GLY A 831 -45.18 -27.39 -11.23
C GLY A 831 -44.75 -28.48 -10.24
N PHE A 832 -44.87 -28.17 -8.95
CA PHE A 832 -44.59 -29.07 -7.84
C PHE A 832 -45.86 -29.37 -7.03
N CYS A 833 -45.87 -30.50 -6.34
CA CYS A 833 -46.92 -30.89 -5.40
C CYS A 833 -46.79 -30.11 -4.08
N ASP A 834 -47.90 -29.86 -3.39
CA ASP A 834 -47.93 -29.16 -2.08
C ASP A 834 -47.56 -30.08 -0.89
N THR A 835 -46.86 -31.18 -1.14
CA THR A 835 -46.63 -32.29 -0.18
C THR A 835 -45.33 -32.16 0.63
N GLY A 836 -44.56 -31.09 0.44
CA GLY A 836 -43.26 -30.86 1.07
C GLY A 836 -42.11 -30.88 0.05
N GLU A 837 -40.91 -30.46 0.45
CA GLU A 837 -39.74 -30.43 -0.44
C GLU A 837 -39.26 -31.85 -0.78
N GLY A 838 -39.30 -32.20 -2.06
CA GLY A 838 -38.73 -33.44 -2.59
C GLY A 838 -37.29 -33.29 -3.07
N PRO A 839 -36.69 -34.35 -3.67
CA PRO A 839 -35.32 -34.33 -4.17
C PRO A 839 -34.98 -33.21 -5.15
N ALA A 840 -35.88 -32.83 -6.07
CA ALA A 840 -35.61 -31.78 -7.05
C ALA A 840 -35.66 -30.37 -6.41
N GLN A 841 -36.67 -30.10 -5.58
CA GLN A 841 -36.80 -28.84 -4.84
C GLN A 841 -35.62 -28.65 -3.88
N SER A 842 -35.18 -29.74 -3.22
CA SER A 842 -33.99 -29.79 -2.37
C SER A 842 -32.71 -29.48 -3.15
N ALA A 843 -32.61 -29.91 -4.40
CA ALA A 843 -31.49 -29.58 -5.27
C ALA A 843 -31.56 -28.14 -5.84
N GLY A 844 -32.58 -27.37 -5.50
CA GLY A 844 -32.78 -26.00 -5.98
C GLY A 844 -33.56 -25.88 -7.29
N VAL A 845 -34.11 -26.98 -7.80
CA VAL A 845 -34.90 -27.00 -9.04
C VAL A 845 -36.24 -26.29 -8.83
N ARG A 846 -36.67 -25.51 -9.81
CA ARG A 846 -37.91 -24.74 -9.79
C ARG A 846 -38.72 -24.95 -11.06
N SER A 847 -39.97 -24.49 -11.07
CA SER A 847 -40.85 -24.62 -12.24
C SER A 847 -40.21 -23.92 -13.45
N GLY A 848 -40.35 -24.51 -14.63
CA GLY A 848 -39.72 -24.04 -15.86
C GLY A 848 -38.35 -24.67 -16.18
N TRP A 849 -37.71 -25.36 -15.22
CA TRP A 849 -36.53 -26.18 -15.47
C TRP A 849 -36.86 -27.38 -16.36
N HIS A 850 -35.87 -27.92 -17.08
CA HIS A 850 -36.05 -29.08 -17.95
C HIS A 850 -35.23 -30.30 -17.52
N VAL A 851 -35.72 -31.48 -17.91
CA VAL A 851 -35.00 -32.74 -17.74
C VAL A 851 -33.99 -32.90 -18.86
N SER A 852 -32.71 -33.07 -18.51
CA SER A 852 -31.64 -33.45 -19.42
C SER A 852 -31.76 -34.93 -19.74
N LEU A 853 -32.57 -35.26 -20.75
CA LEU A 853 -32.88 -36.65 -21.10
C LEU A 853 -31.64 -37.42 -21.56
N HIS A 854 -30.66 -36.77 -22.20
CA HIS A 854 -29.42 -37.44 -22.60
C HIS A 854 -28.61 -37.89 -21.38
N GLU A 855 -28.35 -36.98 -20.46
CA GLU A 855 -27.61 -37.25 -19.23
C GLU A 855 -28.35 -38.27 -18.35
N THR A 856 -29.65 -38.07 -18.14
CA THR A 856 -30.49 -38.96 -17.32
C THR A 856 -30.46 -40.41 -17.83
N PHE A 857 -30.49 -40.64 -19.15
CA PHE A 857 -30.53 -41.99 -19.71
C PHE A 857 -29.14 -42.65 -19.84
N ASN A 858 -28.06 -41.86 -19.81
CA ASN A 858 -26.69 -42.39 -19.90
C ASN A 858 -26.09 -42.78 -18.53
N LEU A 859 -26.70 -42.37 -17.42
CA LEU A 859 -26.28 -42.78 -16.08
C LEU A 859 -26.39 -44.31 -15.91
N GLU A 860 -25.27 -44.98 -15.61
CA GLU A 860 -25.20 -46.44 -15.43
C GLU A 860 -26.18 -46.97 -14.38
N GLU A 861 -26.39 -46.22 -13.29
CA GLU A 861 -27.33 -46.54 -12.22
C GLU A 861 -28.79 -46.46 -12.66
N ASN A 862 -29.13 -45.62 -13.64
CA ASN A 862 -30.48 -45.48 -14.16
C ASN A 862 -30.84 -46.58 -15.16
N LYS A 863 -29.86 -47.24 -15.79
CA LYS A 863 -30.11 -48.25 -16.85
C LYS A 863 -31.01 -49.40 -16.40
N GLN A 864 -30.91 -49.82 -15.14
CA GLN A 864 -31.76 -50.89 -14.60
C GLN A 864 -33.21 -50.47 -14.42
N VAL A 865 -33.45 -49.20 -14.10
CA VAL A 865 -34.79 -48.64 -13.85
C VAL A 865 -35.48 -48.23 -15.15
N LEU A 866 -34.72 -47.69 -16.11
CA LEU A 866 -35.22 -47.25 -17.41
C LEU A 866 -35.61 -48.42 -18.33
N GLY A 867 -34.97 -49.59 -18.20
CA GLY A 867 -35.28 -50.76 -19.02
C GLY A 867 -35.14 -50.47 -20.51
N ASP A 868 -36.23 -50.65 -21.28
CA ASP A 868 -36.29 -50.38 -22.74
C ASP A 868 -36.82 -48.97 -23.07
N LEU A 869 -37.13 -48.13 -22.07
CA LEU A 869 -37.61 -46.77 -22.29
C LEU A 869 -36.53 -45.94 -22.99
N THR A 870 -36.90 -45.19 -24.02
CA THR A 870 -36.00 -44.29 -24.75
C THR A 870 -36.31 -42.82 -24.45
N PRO A 871 -35.34 -41.90 -24.61
CA PRO A 871 -35.57 -40.46 -24.47
C PRO A 871 -36.74 -39.94 -25.31
N GLN A 872 -36.91 -40.48 -26.52
CA GLN A 872 -37.97 -40.09 -27.45
C GLN A 872 -39.36 -40.51 -26.95
N GLN A 873 -39.48 -41.71 -26.37
CA GLN A 873 -40.73 -42.17 -25.77
C GLN A 873 -41.10 -41.36 -24.53
N ALA A 874 -40.11 -40.95 -23.71
CA ALA A 874 -40.35 -40.06 -22.58
C ALA A 874 -40.79 -38.64 -22.99
N LEU A 875 -40.39 -38.16 -24.18
CA LEU A 875 -40.84 -36.89 -24.76
C LEU A 875 -42.27 -36.94 -25.30
N GLU A 876 -42.64 -38.06 -25.91
CA GLU A 876 -43.97 -38.31 -26.48
C GLU A 876 -45.02 -38.56 -25.38
N ASP A 877 -44.64 -39.24 -24.31
CA ASP A 877 -45.47 -39.49 -23.13
C ASP A 877 -44.69 -39.25 -21.82
N PRO A 878 -44.66 -37.98 -21.32
CA PRO A 878 -43.97 -37.61 -20.09
C PRO A 878 -44.42 -38.36 -18.83
N GLU A 879 -45.61 -38.97 -18.83
CA GLU A 879 -46.10 -39.74 -17.69
C GLU A 879 -45.30 -41.03 -17.47
N LEU A 880 -44.73 -41.60 -18.53
CA LEU A 880 -43.85 -42.78 -18.43
C LEU A 880 -42.62 -42.49 -17.58
N LEU A 881 -42.09 -41.27 -17.66
CA LEU A 881 -40.95 -40.83 -16.84
C LEU A 881 -41.42 -40.44 -15.43
N ARG A 882 -42.55 -39.73 -15.30
CA ARG A 882 -43.07 -39.23 -14.01
C ARG A 882 -43.46 -40.34 -13.03
N GLN A 883 -43.82 -41.53 -13.52
CA GLN A 883 -44.21 -42.67 -12.68
C GLN A 883 -43.02 -43.49 -12.15
N LEU A 884 -41.79 -43.21 -12.60
CA LEU A 884 -40.62 -43.96 -12.15
C LEU A 884 -40.25 -43.64 -10.69
N SER A 885 -39.64 -44.62 -10.04
CA SER A 885 -39.07 -44.56 -8.68
C SER A 885 -37.71 -45.23 -8.70
N GLY A 886 -36.80 -44.81 -7.81
CA GLY A 886 -35.43 -45.35 -7.77
C GLY A 886 -34.51 -44.80 -8.88
N ILE A 887 -34.89 -43.68 -9.50
CA ILE A 887 -34.17 -43.06 -10.63
C ILE A 887 -33.52 -41.74 -10.21
N LYS A 888 -32.38 -41.39 -10.81
CA LYS A 888 -31.76 -40.07 -10.67
C LYS A 888 -32.06 -39.19 -11.87
N LEU A 889 -32.73 -38.07 -11.69
CA LEU A 889 -32.99 -37.10 -12.76
C LEU A 889 -31.88 -36.06 -12.84
N MET A 890 -31.37 -35.83 -14.06
CA MET A 890 -30.49 -34.72 -14.37
C MET A 890 -31.35 -33.55 -14.87
N LEU A 891 -31.31 -32.43 -14.17
CA LEU A 891 -32.21 -31.28 -14.33
C LEU A 891 -31.40 -30.02 -14.61
N GLU A 892 -31.85 -29.21 -15.55
CA GLU A 892 -31.16 -28.00 -16.01
C GLU A 892 -32.13 -26.81 -16.01
N PRO A 893 -31.68 -25.58 -15.70
CA PRO A 893 -32.51 -24.39 -15.82
C PRO A 893 -32.73 -24.06 -17.30
N ALA A 894 -33.86 -23.41 -17.61
CA ALA A 894 -34.16 -22.99 -18.97
C ALA A 894 -33.09 -22.05 -19.57
N ASN A 895 -32.44 -21.24 -18.72
CA ASN A 895 -31.27 -20.42 -19.05
C ASN A 895 -30.10 -20.87 -18.17
N ALA A 896 -29.09 -21.48 -18.80
CA ALA A 896 -27.90 -22.02 -18.12
C ALA A 896 -26.98 -20.93 -17.56
N GLU A 897 -26.90 -19.78 -18.24
CA GLU A 897 -26.16 -18.62 -17.77
C GLU A 897 -27.12 -17.56 -17.20
N PRO A 898 -26.77 -16.91 -16.08
CA PRO A 898 -27.52 -15.76 -15.59
C PRO A 898 -27.49 -14.65 -16.64
N GLU A 899 -28.66 -14.12 -16.98
CA GLU A 899 -28.81 -12.95 -17.85
C GLU A 899 -28.70 -11.67 -17.02
N GLU A 900 -27.85 -10.74 -17.43
CA GLU A 900 -27.76 -9.41 -16.82
C GLU A 900 -28.97 -8.56 -17.24
N LEU A 901 -29.81 -8.20 -16.27
CA LEU A 901 -31.00 -7.38 -16.51
C LEU A 901 -30.78 -5.91 -16.17
N PHE A 902 -29.85 -5.61 -15.27
CA PHE A 902 -29.54 -4.27 -14.82
C PHE A 902 -28.07 -4.20 -14.40
N THR A 903 -27.41 -3.11 -14.78
CA THR A 903 -26.14 -2.67 -14.20
C THR A 903 -26.28 -1.18 -13.94
N GLY A 904 -26.05 -0.75 -12.69
CA GLY A 904 -26.06 0.66 -12.31
C GLY A 904 -24.75 1.05 -11.63
N TYR A 905 -24.20 2.19 -12.03
CA TYR A 905 -23.05 2.85 -11.40
C TYR A 905 -23.17 4.37 -11.58
N GLY A 906 -22.41 5.19 -10.83
CA GLY A 906 -22.48 6.65 -11.01
C GLY A 906 -23.85 7.27 -10.66
N ASP A 907 -24.12 8.39 -11.34
CA ASP A 907 -25.42 9.08 -11.40
C ASP A 907 -26.39 8.43 -12.42
N ASP A 908 -26.27 7.11 -12.69
CA ASP A 908 -27.19 6.40 -13.59
C ASP A 908 -28.66 6.51 -13.12
N ASP A 909 -29.60 6.34 -14.06
CA ASP A 909 -31.04 6.31 -13.77
C ASP A 909 -31.40 5.03 -12.97
N TRP A 910 -31.31 5.10 -11.63
CA TRP A 910 -31.75 4.07 -10.66
C TRP A 910 -33.28 3.87 -10.68
N THR A 911 -33.82 3.49 -11.83
CA THR A 911 -35.26 3.39 -12.08
C THR A 911 -35.78 1.98 -11.75
N PRO A 912 -37.03 1.86 -11.24
CA PRO A 912 -37.63 0.56 -10.99
C PRO A 912 -37.78 -0.29 -12.26
N PHE A 913 -37.55 -1.60 -12.16
CA PHE A 913 -37.68 -2.54 -13.28
C PHE A 913 -38.23 -3.91 -12.86
N ILE A 914 -38.59 -4.73 -13.86
CA ILE A 914 -39.19 -6.07 -13.66
C ILE A 914 -38.20 -7.16 -14.02
N VAL A 915 -38.04 -8.13 -13.11
CA VAL A 915 -37.36 -9.40 -13.36
C VAL A 915 -38.41 -10.42 -13.83
N PRO A 916 -38.23 -11.10 -14.97
CA PRO A 916 -39.26 -11.91 -15.62
C PRO A 916 -39.50 -13.28 -14.95
N ILE A 917 -38.85 -13.54 -13.81
CA ILE A 917 -38.94 -14.75 -13.00
C ILE A 917 -39.01 -14.35 -11.52
N ASN A 918 -39.25 -15.32 -10.63
CA ASN A 918 -39.48 -15.08 -9.20
C ASN A 918 -38.20 -15.09 -8.34
N ASN A 919 -37.02 -15.10 -8.97
CA ASN A 919 -35.73 -14.98 -8.31
C ASN A 919 -34.81 -14.01 -9.07
N ALA A 920 -33.84 -13.44 -8.37
CA ALA A 920 -32.79 -12.60 -8.94
C ALA A 920 -31.54 -12.67 -8.07
N GLN A 921 -30.37 -12.51 -8.67
CA GLN A 921 -29.11 -12.37 -7.98
C GLN A 921 -28.62 -10.92 -8.09
N PHE A 922 -28.36 -10.30 -6.95
CA PHE A 922 -27.80 -8.95 -6.85
C PHE A 922 -26.31 -9.07 -6.58
N VAL A 923 -25.47 -8.47 -7.42
CA VAL A 923 -24.02 -8.49 -7.31
C VAL A 923 -23.55 -7.05 -7.18
N PHE A 924 -23.01 -6.70 -6.02
CA PHE A 924 -22.36 -5.40 -5.82
C PHE A 924 -20.86 -5.56 -5.85
N SER A 925 -20.14 -4.64 -6.47
CA SER A 925 -18.68 -4.63 -6.48
C SER A 925 -18.12 -3.21 -6.47
N THR A 926 -16.98 -3.05 -5.79
CA THR A 926 -16.17 -1.83 -5.82
C THR A 926 -14.69 -2.12 -5.62
N ASP A 927 -13.82 -1.34 -6.26
CA ASP A 927 -12.35 -1.42 -6.16
C ASP A 927 -11.77 -0.65 -4.96
N GLY A 928 -12.57 0.21 -4.33
CA GLY A 928 -12.19 1.00 -3.17
C GLY A 928 -11.25 2.17 -3.39
N ASP A 929 -10.94 2.56 -4.63
CA ASP A 929 -9.97 3.65 -4.87
C ASP A 929 -10.57 5.06 -4.75
N GLY A 930 -11.90 5.16 -4.77
CA GLY A 930 -12.64 6.38 -4.51
C GLY A 930 -12.46 7.46 -5.58
N SER A 931 -11.95 7.14 -6.78
CA SER A 931 -11.32 8.06 -7.75
C SER A 931 -11.55 9.56 -7.50
N ASP A 932 -12.80 10.02 -7.59
CA ASP A 932 -13.17 11.43 -7.48
C ASP A 932 -13.74 11.85 -6.11
N ASP A 933 -14.30 10.92 -5.32
CA ASP A 933 -14.98 11.17 -4.05
C ASP A 933 -14.77 10.04 -3.00
N PRO A 934 -13.56 9.87 -2.45
CA PRO A 934 -13.22 8.76 -1.54
C PRO A 934 -14.00 8.78 -0.21
N ASP A 935 -14.59 9.92 0.15
CA ASP A 935 -15.31 10.14 1.40
C ASP A 935 -16.85 10.21 1.21
N MET A 936 -17.39 10.07 -0.01
CA MET A 936 -18.83 10.24 -0.31
C MET A 936 -19.50 9.07 -1.03
N ARG A 937 -19.07 7.82 -0.79
CA ARG A 937 -19.74 6.65 -1.41
C ARG A 937 -21.03 6.28 -0.68
N TRP A 938 -22.17 6.68 -1.26
CA TRP A 938 -23.44 6.07 -0.92
C TRP A 938 -23.50 4.65 -1.50
N GLY A 939 -24.16 3.76 -0.78
CA GLY A 939 -24.31 2.38 -1.23
C GLY A 939 -25.59 2.19 -2.05
N VAL A 940 -26.04 0.95 -2.12
CA VAL A 940 -27.31 0.59 -2.75
C VAL A 940 -28.35 0.28 -1.68
N PHE A 941 -29.59 0.70 -1.90
CA PHE A 941 -30.76 0.26 -1.14
C PHE A 941 -31.92 0.00 -2.11
N ALA A 942 -32.23 -1.28 -2.32
CA ALA A 942 -33.31 -1.74 -3.18
C ALA A 942 -34.36 -2.52 -2.39
N VAL A 943 -35.63 -2.32 -2.75
CA VAL A 943 -36.78 -3.03 -2.21
C VAL A 943 -37.38 -3.90 -3.30
N VAL A 944 -37.23 -5.21 -3.14
CA VAL A 944 -37.73 -6.22 -4.07
C VAL A 944 -39.11 -6.70 -3.64
N THR A 945 -40.05 -6.70 -4.57
CA THR A 945 -41.46 -7.01 -4.33
C THR A 945 -42.00 -7.99 -5.36
N ASP A 946 -43.12 -8.63 -5.04
CA ASP A 946 -43.92 -9.39 -5.99
C ASP A 946 -44.51 -8.43 -7.04
N ALA A 947 -44.14 -8.60 -8.32
CA ALA A 947 -44.59 -7.72 -9.38
C ALA A 947 -46.11 -7.84 -9.65
N ASP A 948 -46.72 -8.96 -9.23
CA ASP A 948 -48.16 -9.21 -9.35
C ASP A 948 -48.97 -8.42 -8.29
N ARG A 949 -48.30 -7.78 -7.32
CA ARG A 949 -48.90 -6.89 -6.32
C ARG A 949 -48.73 -5.41 -6.67
N PRO A 950 -49.57 -4.51 -6.09
CA PRO A 950 -49.39 -3.06 -6.23
C PRO A 950 -48.02 -2.59 -5.74
N GLU A 951 -47.42 -1.66 -6.48
CA GLU A 951 -46.13 -1.07 -6.17
C GLU A 951 -46.17 -0.25 -4.86
N PRO A 952 -45.17 -0.37 -3.97
CA PRO A 952 -45.05 0.50 -2.80
C PRO A 952 -44.85 1.96 -3.22
N ALA A 953 -45.45 2.90 -2.49
CA ALA A 953 -45.18 4.32 -2.72
C ALA A 953 -43.73 4.67 -2.37
N GLU A 954 -43.08 5.51 -3.19
CA GLU A 954 -41.69 5.96 -3.00
C GLU A 954 -41.43 6.53 -1.59
N SER A 955 -42.37 7.32 -1.05
CA SER A 955 -42.26 7.87 0.30
C SER A 955 -42.16 6.81 1.40
N LYS A 956 -42.74 5.63 1.19
CA LYS A 956 -42.61 4.50 2.14
C LYS A 956 -41.26 3.80 2.02
N ILE A 957 -40.68 3.77 0.82
CA ILE A 957 -39.33 3.25 0.60
C ILE A 957 -38.32 4.14 1.32
N GLU A 958 -38.47 5.46 1.20
CA GLU A 958 -37.60 6.41 1.91
C GLU A 958 -37.74 6.34 3.44
N GLU A 959 -38.97 6.19 3.97
CA GLU A 959 -39.19 5.96 5.41
C GLU A 959 -38.58 4.63 5.87
N LEU A 960 -38.63 3.59 5.02
CA LEU A 960 -38.00 2.31 5.28
C LEU A 960 -36.48 2.46 5.39
N VAL A 961 -35.83 3.14 4.45
CA VAL A 961 -34.38 3.35 4.45
C VAL A 961 -33.94 4.02 5.75
N GLU A 962 -34.56 5.15 6.11
CA GLU A 962 -34.19 5.89 7.32
C GLU A 962 -34.34 5.04 8.60
N ALA A 963 -35.43 4.27 8.70
CA ALA A 963 -35.68 3.42 9.84
C ALA A 963 -34.73 2.19 9.90
N TYR A 964 -34.42 1.58 8.75
CA TYR A 964 -33.47 0.48 8.64
C TYR A 964 -32.06 0.93 9.03
N THR A 965 -31.55 2.01 8.43
CA THR A 965 -30.21 2.53 8.74
C THR A 965 -30.06 2.84 10.22
N LYS A 966 -31.08 3.45 10.85
CA LYS A 966 -31.07 3.75 12.28
C LYS A 966 -31.08 2.48 13.16
N ALA A 967 -31.84 1.45 12.77
CA ALA A 967 -31.86 0.17 13.47
C ALA A 967 -30.51 -0.56 13.35
N SER A 968 -29.95 -0.64 12.13
CA SER A 968 -28.65 -1.25 11.86
C SER A 968 -27.52 -0.58 12.66
N ALA A 969 -27.41 0.75 12.57
CA ALA A 969 -26.38 1.51 13.29
C ALA A 969 -26.45 1.30 14.82
N ARG A 970 -27.66 1.15 15.38
CA ARG A 970 -27.86 0.92 16.81
C ARG A 970 -27.40 -0.48 17.25
N ILE A 971 -27.71 -1.52 16.47
CA ILE A 971 -27.46 -2.92 16.86
C ILE A 971 -26.04 -3.36 16.52
N ILE A 972 -25.55 -3.02 15.32
CA ILE A 972 -24.20 -3.33 14.89
C ILE A 972 -23.20 -2.55 15.76
N GLY A 973 -23.46 -1.25 15.95
CA GLY A 973 -22.56 -0.31 16.60
C GLY A 973 -21.32 -0.01 15.76
N SER A 974 -20.60 1.05 16.14
CA SER A 974 -19.29 1.34 15.60
C SER A 974 -18.33 0.22 16.01
N ASN A 975 -17.70 -0.42 15.03
CA ASN A 975 -16.76 -1.50 15.28
C ASN A 975 -15.49 -0.97 15.98
N LEU A 976 -14.80 -1.87 16.67
CA LEU A 976 -13.48 -1.63 17.25
C LEU A 976 -12.45 -1.49 16.11
N ALA A 977 -12.43 -0.34 15.43
CA ALA A 977 -11.53 -0.05 14.33
C ALA A 977 -10.47 0.96 14.75
N GLN A 978 -9.21 0.59 14.51
CA GLN A 978 -8.04 1.43 14.68
C GLN A 978 -8.20 2.75 13.91
N VAL A 979 -7.90 3.87 14.56
CA VAL A 979 -7.57 5.11 13.85
C VAL A 979 -6.23 4.92 13.15
N SER A 980 -6.23 4.45 11.90
CA SER A 980 -5.00 4.30 11.12
C SER A 980 -4.55 5.67 10.60
N ILE A 981 -3.66 6.30 11.37
CA ILE A 981 -2.97 7.52 10.95
C ILE A 981 -1.91 7.13 9.91
N GLU A 982 -2.16 7.47 8.65
CA GLU A 982 -1.14 7.39 7.60
C GLU A 982 -0.04 8.43 7.85
N PRO A 983 1.23 8.16 7.49
CA PRO A 983 2.29 9.14 7.62
C PRO A 983 2.05 10.32 6.66
N GLU A 984 1.96 11.52 7.22
CA GLU A 984 2.06 12.76 6.45
C GLU A 984 3.51 12.92 5.95
N ASP A 985 3.74 12.90 4.64
CA ASP A 985 5.06 13.20 4.06
C ASP A 985 5.34 14.72 4.13
N TRP A 986 6.62 15.11 3.99
CA TRP A 986 7.02 16.51 3.96
C TRP A 986 6.96 17.03 2.53
N ASP A 987 5.79 17.54 2.14
CA ASP A 987 5.60 18.18 0.85
C ASP A 987 6.08 19.64 0.83
N GLU A 988 6.04 20.27 -0.35
CA GLU A 988 6.50 21.64 -0.55
C GLU A 988 5.70 22.66 0.30
N ASP A 989 4.39 22.48 0.43
CA ASP A 989 3.52 23.44 1.11
C ASP A 989 3.73 23.39 2.63
N ARG A 990 3.87 22.20 3.21
CA ARG A 990 4.22 22.03 4.63
C ARG A 990 5.62 22.54 4.94
N LEU A 991 6.60 22.27 4.06
CA LEU A 991 7.95 22.81 4.23
C LEU A 991 7.97 24.34 4.19
N LYS A 992 7.20 24.95 3.28
CA LYS A 992 7.01 26.40 3.25
C LYS A 992 6.30 26.92 4.50
N ALA A 993 5.29 26.22 5.01
CA ALA A 993 4.60 26.58 6.24
C ALA A 993 5.52 26.53 7.46
N LEU A 994 6.36 25.48 7.57
CA LEU A 994 7.40 25.37 8.60
C LEU A 994 8.38 26.56 8.52
N CYS A 995 8.84 26.90 7.31
CA CYS A 995 9.73 28.03 7.12
C CYS A 995 9.05 29.35 7.49
N ALA A 996 7.80 29.57 7.06
CA ALA A 996 7.03 30.77 7.34
C ALA A 996 6.81 30.97 8.85
N ARG A 997 6.51 29.88 9.58
CA ARG A 997 6.34 29.89 11.05
C ARG A 997 7.53 30.51 11.76
N HIS A 998 8.73 30.09 11.38
CA HIS A 998 9.97 30.53 12.01
C HIS A 998 10.65 31.71 11.31
N GLY A 999 10.10 32.18 10.19
CA GLY A 999 10.71 33.23 9.38
C GLY A 999 12.01 32.78 8.69
N TRP A 1000 12.10 31.51 8.31
CA TRP A 1000 13.20 30.96 7.53
C TRP A 1000 13.02 31.25 6.05
N GLU A 1001 14.13 31.43 5.35
CA GLU A 1001 14.16 31.25 3.90
C GLU A 1001 13.92 29.75 3.58
N PHE A 1002 13.24 29.47 2.48
CA PHE A 1002 13.08 28.11 1.95
C PHE A 1002 13.83 28.00 0.64
N GLU A 1003 14.56 26.90 0.45
CA GLU A 1003 15.28 26.64 -0.79
C GLU A 1003 15.37 25.14 -1.07
N TRP A 1004 15.20 24.78 -2.34
CA TRP A 1004 15.49 23.43 -2.82
C TRP A 1004 16.98 23.25 -3.02
N MET A 1005 17.49 22.07 -2.62
CA MET A 1005 18.88 21.66 -2.80
C MET A 1005 19.24 21.57 -4.30
N THR A 1006 19.57 22.71 -4.89
CA THR A 1006 19.87 22.85 -6.31
C THR A 1006 21.06 23.78 -6.49
N GLU A 1007 21.94 23.44 -7.43
CA GLU A 1007 23.10 24.27 -7.76
C GLU A 1007 22.69 25.68 -8.23
N ASP A 1008 21.56 25.77 -8.91
CA ASP A 1008 21.04 27.03 -9.44
C ASP A 1008 20.47 27.97 -8.39
N GLY A 1009 19.87 27.43 -7.32
CA GLY A 1009 19.48 28.21 -6.14
C GLY A 1009 20.72 28.86 -5.51
N GLU A 1010 21.76 28.04 -5.27
CA GLU A 1010 23.03 28.50 -4.70
C GLU A 1010 23.70 29.54 -5.60
N ARG A 1011 23.73 29.31 -6.92
CA ARG A 1011 24.29 30.24 -7.91
C ARG A 1011 23.66 31.61 -7.84
N ARG A 1012 22.32 31.68 -7.96
CA ARG A 1012 21.58 32.94 -7.96
C ARG A 1012 21.83 33.72 -6.68
N ARG A 1013 21.84 33.02 -5.55
CA ARG A 1013 22.12 33.65 -4.26
C ARG A 1013 23.51 34.26 -4.17
N ARG A 1014 24.54 33.60 -4.70
CA ARG A 1014 25.91 34.16 -4.71
C ARG A 1014 25.99 35.43 -5.56
N ILE A 1015 25.31 35.45 -6.70
CA ILE A 1015 25.20 36.65 -7.55
C ILE A 1015 24.53 37.79 -6.77
N GLU A 1016 23.36 37.54 -6.19
CA GLU A 1016 22.64 38.54 -5.38
C GLU A 1016 23.43 39.00 -4.15
N GLY A 1017 24.18 38.09 -3.51
CA GLY A 1017 25.05 38.39 -2.38
C GLY A 1017 26.23 39.27 -2.78
N ALA A 1018 26.87 38.98 -3.92
CA ALA A 1018 27.94 39.80 -4.48
C ALA A 1018 27.44 41.19 -4.88
N GLU A 1019 26.26 41.30 -5.47
CA GLU A 1019 25.61 42.58 -5.78
C GLU A 1019 25.27 43.39 -4.52
N ARG A 1020 24.70 42.74 -3.49
CA ARG A 1020 24.45 43.38 -2.19
C ARG A 1020 25.74 43.90 -1.54
N ALA A 1021 26.81 43.11 -1.57
CA ALA A 1021 28.12 43.52 -1.05
C ALA A 1021 28.80 44.62 -1.88
N ARG A 1022 28.50 44.72 -3.19
CA ARG A 1022 28.93 45.84 -4.05
C ARG A 1022 28.13 47.12 -3.72
N ARG A 1023 26.81 47.02 -3.54
CA ARG A 1023 25.94 48.16 -3.16
C ARG A 1023 26.28 48.71 -1.77
N ALA A 1024 26.51 47.84 -0.79
CA ALA A 1024 26.93 48.24 0.56
C ALA A 1024 28.31 48.92 0.60
N ARG A 1025 29.18 48.68 -0.39
CA ARG A 1025 30.45 49.39 -0.56
C ARG A 1025 30.32 50.76 -1.23
N TRP A 1026 29.16 51.07 -1.84
CA TRP A 1026 28.94 52.31 -2.61
C TRP A 1026 28.03 53.33 -1.87
N GLU A 1027 27.41 52.98 -0.75
CA GLU A 1027 26.71 53.96 0.10
C GLU A 1027 27.73 54.82 0.87
N PRO A 1028 27.83 56.14 0.62
CA PRO A 1028 28.59 57.01 1.51
C PRO A 1028 27.87 57.07 2.85
N GLN A 1029 28.56 56.79 3.95
CA GLN A 1029 28.04 57.01 5.30
C GLN A 1029 27.68 58.49 5.50
N VAL A 1030 26.43 58.86 5.20
CA VAL A 1030 25.83 60.14 5.60
C VAL A 1030 25.04 59.90 6.88
N THR A 1031 25.72 59.91 8.02
CA THR A 1031 25.08 60.27 9.29
C THR A 1031 26.10 60.99 10.16
N GLY A 1032 25.93 62.31 10.30
CA GLY A 1032 26.74 63.14 11.17
C GLY A 1032 26.50 62.84 12.64
N LYS A 1033 27.59 62.62 13.38
CA LYS A 1033 27.78 63.06 14.77
C LYS A 1033 29.28 63.36 14.96
N PRO A 1034 29.66 64.50 15.59
CA PRO A 1034 31.06 64.87 15.73
C PRO A 1034 31.71 64.07 16.87
N CYS A 1035 32.70 63.24 16.52
CA CYS A 1035 33.57 62.60 17.49
C CYS A 1035 34.56 63.64 18.07
N LEU A 1036 34.52 63.80 19.39
CA LEU A 1036 35.53 64.52 20.17
C LEU A 1036 36.89 63.81 20.04
N CYS A 1037 37.83 64.44 19.34
CA CYS A 1037 39.21 63.98 19.24
C CYS A 1037 40.11 64.82 20.18
N PRO A 1038 41.00 64.21 20.99
CA PRO A 1038 41.88 64.96 21.89
C PRO A 1038 43.01 65.65 21.11
N ARG A 1039 43.24 66.91 21.46
CA ARG A 1039 44.25 67.82 20.88
C ARG A 1039 45.65 67.17 20.82
N LYS A 1040 46.22 67.07 19.60
CA LYS A 1040 47.67 66.98 19.39
C LYS A 1040 48.19 68.26 18.72
N ARG A 1041 49.34 68.70 19.22
CA ARG A 1041 50.03 69.98 19.01
C ARG A 1041 50.44 70.21 17.54
N ARG A 1042 50.32 71.46 17.09
CA ARG A 1042 50.91 71.98 15.83
C ARG A 1042 52.44 71.89 15.88
N PRO A 1043 53.12 71.59 14.75
CA PRO A 1043 54.45 72.12 14.49
C PRO A 1043 54.35 73.40 13.64
N LEU A 1044 55.07 74.42 14.10
CA LEU A 1044 55.41 75.61 13.33
C LEU A 1044 56.23 75.22 12.10
N ARG A 1045 55.97 75.87 10.96
CA ARG A 1045 57.04 76.33 10.08
C ARG A 1045 56.64 77.61 9.35
N SER A 1046 57.63 78.48 9.31
CA SER A 1046 57.67 79.87 8.89
C SER A 1046 57.79 80.05 7.38
N ARG A 1047 57.25 81.20 6.95
CA ARG A 1047 57.34 81.88 5.64
C ARG A 1047 56.47 81.34 4.53
#